data_AF-A0A8J6RA40-F1
#
_entry.id   AF-A0A8J6RA40-F1
#
_cell.length_a   1.000
_cell.length_b   1.000
_cell.length_c   1.000
_cell.angle_alpha   90.00
_cell.angle_beta   90.00
_cell.angle_gamma   90.00
#
_symmetry.space_group_name_H-M   'P 1'
#
loop_
_entity.id
_entity.type
_entity.pdbx_description
1 polymer ?
#
loop_
_entity_poly.entity_id
_entity_poly.type
_entity_poly.pdbx_seq_one_letter_code
_entity_poly.pdbx_strand_id
1 'polypeptide(L)'
;MTFADTSSHIPGYKFVGRTKDDLWGKWVKDDGHAWTNQEHQQWRQERKRLWEQFAQNEQQKYAIALSAEERDPLYRKLLNQLSLHHLDREDLLKRGLTDEQIKACGVKSVEQWQKLDSPLSHTLPGVNLTGDRLNTPAAGYLWPIRNVEGQIVGSQERFRDARNGWRHCWVTSATKSRPHGPSPHLPNGELPLAVHRPLEIKRNAIALVEGVGAKPFILSQRLGIITIGAAGGQFASSRKTLRHTLSVLSAELNTRVIEFHPDAGAVFNRQVLRQYRATWKLLYQWGYEVRVAWWGQKAKDAPDIDELVDYSQIQWITTAQFEAIAHPHFAWLTQIKRKLQRPQNSLRSASALRQALGDSEVVSYQPGERLTTWAQGINQGHRYILDTSPPGSGKSFDAGNIDPCQIADHLHQVIYISDQHRNPSVETLSITNGWVDLEARHAGLITEKTPNGSDRLRRAKLGQVPSHPANCARTGLIGTLRTKQIQGADTAAVVCGTCHLREACIHAEGPGYGFLNQRHSALSSPQLRSHPDSLPAPLEYDYASTISIWDEPGQSFQVKRDIVITRADLEQTIVALVTYPDLLQQVQPLIAELLPYLDGQIKLPKFGQNHSQVLALLPDVDQVSISALEKALQPNLSFLDTTTQYGVASADLPPSLRKKFTFKDEELASQAEQTLIKQWLPDLLRVLTGKTQGALRLHQRLLTLSLLDTRHRAIAQASSAIIFLDATLSREDLALKLGCDPREIYLCYQVTPLIDNLRLLQVTDTGRMGMQRGKDQQRRTAAILNYYQTKDSKIQVIDFKRFANQNMGAWWRDSRGVNDFEEITTLILVGTPCRNLGDLLAEYGILSGCHHLEDPGFKAFVDRAIRADMYQAIGRLRAHRRSNEMLQVIILSDFDLQLTNVELTKASAITLEAANKFETFTLAIEQAVQQLQADGKKVTQSAIAALTDYSQQYISRYWKLLQTLLEVFNSKGSKKFEAQPNEIAVIMEEAIQACQDTPQLLTTIGEVFLGWVTPRQWQRLWHQLSQQAQLKILTALLLTLPSNELTELYRGYGYARH
;
A
#
# COMPACT_ATOMS: atom_id res chain seq x y z
N MET A 1 -26.21 2.39 12.93
CA MET A 1 -26.06 1.47 11.79
C MET A 1 -24.67 0.88 11.77
N THR A 2 -24.60 -0.44 11.68
CA THR A 2 -23.34 -1.20 11.61
C THR A 2 -22.52 -0.68 10.44
N PHE A 3 -21.20 -0.75 10.52
CA PHE A 3 -20.32 -0.20 9.50
C PHE A 3 -20.54 -0.86 8.12
N ALA A 4 -21.03 -2.11 8.10
CA ALA A 4 -21.48 -2.79 6.88
C ALA A 4 -22.59 -2.02 6.12
N ASP A 5 -23.36 -1.16 6.79
CA ASP A 5 -24.44 -0.37 6.19
C ASP A 5 -23.97 1.00 5.67
N THR A 6 -22.66 1.29 5.65
CA THR A 6 -22.11 2.62 5.27
C THR A 6 -22.28 3.02 3.80
N SER A 7 -23.03 2.24 3.01
CA SER A 7 -23.27 2.49 1.58
C SER A 7 -24.69 2.96 1.23
N SER A 8 -25.59 3.07 2.20
CA SER A 8 -26.90 3.71 2.03
C SER A 8 -26.83 5.18 2.38
N HIS A 9 -26.99 6.06 1.37
CA HIS A 9 -27.26 7.47 1.58
C HIS A 9 -28.57 7.59 2.38
N ILE A 10 -28.50 8.06 3.61
CA ILE A 10 -29.69 8.28 4.44
C ILE A 10 -30.27 9.63 4.03
N PRO A 11 -31.49 9.71 3.46
CA PRO A 11 -32.08 10.98 3.03
C PRO A 11 -32.13 11.98 4.19
N GLY A 12 -31.54 13.16 4.00
CA GLY A 12 -31.47 14.20 5.02
C GLY A 12 -30.39 14.00 6.09
N TYR A 13 -29.39 13.11 5.88
CA TYR A 13 -28.24 12.94 6.79
C TYR A 13 -26.92 12.70 6.03
N LYS A 14 -25.83 13.36 6.46
CA LYS A 14 -24.47 13.26 5.92
C LYS A 14 -23.53 12.45 6.82
N PHE A 15 -22.68 11.64 6.22
CA PHE A 15 -21.69 10.82 6.93
C PHE A 15 -20.48 11.66 7.37
N VAL A 16 -20.05 11.54 8.64
CA VAL A 16 -18.96 12.35 9.21
C VAL A 16 -17.81 11.55 9.81
N GLY A 17 -17.86 10.21 9.75
CA GLY A 17 -16.73 9.34 10.10
C GLY A 17 -17.12 8.09 10.89
N ARG A 18 -16.11 7.29 11.28
CA ARG A 18 -16.31 6.01 11.98
C ARG A 18 -16.26 6.16 13.50
N THR A 19 -16.84 5.21 14.22
CA THR A 19 -16.58 5.03 15.66
C THR A 19 -15.20 4.42 15.90
N LYS A 20 -14.67 4.50 17.13
CA LYS A 20 -13.28 4.10 17.47
C LYS A 20 -13.02 2.58 17.33
N ASP A 21 -14.08 1.80 17.31
CA ASP A 21 -14.10 0.34 17.19
C ASP A 21 -14.40 -0.13 15.76
N ASP A 22 -14.52 0.79 14.80
CA ASP A 22 -14.82 0.55 13.38
C ASP A 22 -16.13 -0.23 13.09
N LEU A 23 -16.96 -0.42 14.11
CA LEU A 23 -18.21 -1.18 14.03
C LEU A 23 -19.42 -0.33 13.60
N TRP A 24 -19.37 1.00 13.71
CA TRP A 24 -20.51 1.88 13.43
C TRP A 24 -20.12 3.15 12.64
N GLY A 25 -21.05 3.63 11.80
CA GLY A 25 -20.94 4.90 11.10
C GLY A 25 -21.55 6.08 11.88
N LYS A 26 -20.88 7.24 11.92
CA LYS A 26 -21.39 8.50 12.50
C LYS A 26 -22.02 9.36 11.41
N TRP A 27 -23.28 9.74 11.62
CA TRP A 27 -24.09 10.52 10.69
C TRP A 27 -24.64 11.77 11.39
N VAL A 28 -24.78 12.87 10.66
CA VAL A 28 -25.41 14.12 11.15
C VAL A 28 -26.46 14.58 10.15
N LYS A 29 -27.47 15.33 10.60
CA LYS A 29 -28.54 15.82 9.70
C LYS A 29 -27.94 16.66 8.59
N ASP A 30 -28.32 16.38 7.35
CA ASP A 30 -27.90 17.12 6.16
C ASP A 30 -28.90 18.26 5.96
N ASP A 31 -28.54 19.39 6.57
CA ASP A 31 -29.29 20.64 6.59
C ASP A 31 -29.08 21.49 5.33
N GLY A 32 -28.36 20.98 4.31
CA GLY A 32 -28.00 21.72 3.11
C GLY A 32 -27.02 22.87 3.38
N HIS A 33 -26.59 23.03 4.64
CA HIS A 33 -25.69 24.08 5.07
C HIS A 33 -24.24 23.67 4.79
N ALA A 34 -23.59 24.41 3.90
CA ALA A 34 -22.16 24.27 3.63
C ALA A 34 -21.39 25.02 4.73
N TRP A 35 -20.83 24.26 5.68
CA TRP A 35 -20.12 24.81 6.83
C TRP A 35 -18.93 25.65 6.37
N THR A 36 -18.94 26.93 6.73
CA THR A 36 -17.83 27.84 6.51
C THR A 36 -16.65 27.49 7.43
N ASN A 37 -15.44 27.94 7.09
CA ASN A 37 -14.25 27.71 7.93
C ASN A 37 -14.41 28.28 9.35
N GLN A 38 -15.18 29.37 9.52
CA GLN A 38 -15.51 29.97 10.82
C GLN A 38 -16.42 29.06 11.65
N GLU A 39 -17.46 28.47 11.06
CA GLU A 39 -18.37 27.55 11.75
C GLU A 39 -17.65 26.24 12.15
N HIS A 40 -16.73 25.74 11.32
CA HIS A 40 -15.86 24.62 11.67
C HIS A 40 -14.86 24.93 12.80
N GLN A 41 -14.43 26.19 12.96
CA GLN A 41 -13.64 26.63 14.11
C GLN A 41 -14.51 26.74 15.37
N GLN A 42 -15.70 27.32 15.26
CA GLN A 42 -16.65 27.44 16.37
C GLN A 42 -17.07 26.05 16.90
N TRP A 43 -17.41 25.10 16.03
CA TRP A 43 -17.76 23.73 16.45
C TRP A 43 -16.60 22.97 17.08
N ARG A 44 -15.35 23.19 16.63
CA ARG A 44 -14.17 22.61 17.29
C ARG A 44 -13.91 23.22 18.66
N GLN A 45 -14.09 24.53 18.80
CA GLN A 45 -14.00 25.22 20.09
C GLN A 45 -15.13 24.79 21.04
N GLU A 46 -16.34 24.62 20.52
CA GLU A 46 -17.51 24.19 21.28
C GLU A 46 -17.39 22.72 21.70
N ARG A 47 -16.93 21.81 20.83
CA ARG A 47 -16.60 20.43 21.23
C ARG A 47 -15.47 20.35 22.25
N LYS A 48 -14.45 21.21 22.13
CA LYS A 48 -13.36 21.27 23.11
C LYS A 48 -13.88 21.78 24.44
N ARG A 49 -14.71 22.83 24.46
CA ARG A 49 -15.42 23.32 25.65
C ARG A 49 -16.31 22.25 26.26
N LEU A 50 -17.11 21.55 25.45
CA LEU A 50 -17.95 20.44 25.91
C LEU A 50 -17.10 19.32 26.51
N TRP A 51 -15.99 18.93 25.87
CA TRP A 51 -15.10 17.88 26.39
C TRP A 51 -14.39 18.32 27.68
N GLU A 52 -13.96 19.58 27.77
CA GLU A 52 -13.42 20.20 28.98
C GLU A 52 -14.48 20.28 30.09
N GLN A 53 -15.73 20.63 29.76
CA GLN A 53 -16.87 20.62 30.68
C GLN A 53 -17.21 19.20 31.13
N PHE A 54 -17.23 18.20 30.23
CA PHE A 54 -17.44 16.79 30.59
C PHE A 54 -16.31 16.27 31.48
N ALA A 55 -15.05 16.59 31.17
CA ALA A 55 -13.90 16.23 32.00
C ALA A 55 -13.92 16.92 33.36
N GLN A 56 -14.31 18.21 33.42
CA GLN A 56 -14.52 18.94 34.67
C GLN A 56 -15.68 18.37 35.47
N ASN A 57 -16.80 18.03 34.84
CA ASN A 57 -17.96 17.41 35.48
C ASN A 57 -17.64 16.01 36.02
N GLU A 58 -16.89 15.19 35.28
CA GLU A 58 -16.40 13.90 35.78
C GLU A 58 -15.40 14.08 36.93
N GLN A 59 -14.49 15.04 36.83
CA GLN A 59 -13.53 15.35 37.89
C GLN A 59 -14.23 15.86 39.16
N GLN A 60 -15.26 16.70 39.03
CA GLN A 60 -16.13 17.13 40.14
C GLN A 60 -16.92 15.95 40.72
N LYS A 61 -17.45 15.06 39.87
CA LYS A 61 -18.16 13.85 40.30
C LYS A 61 -17.27 12.93 41.13
N TYR A 62 -16.04 12.68 40.70
CA TYR A 62 -15.11 11.81 41.42
C TYR A 62 -14.50 12.51 42.64
N ALA A 63 -14.29 13.83 42.62
CA ALA A 63 -13.78 14.57 43.79
C ALA A 63 -14.67 14.45 45.04
N ILE A 64 -15.96 14.17 44.88
CA ILE A 64 -16.94 13.96 45.97
C ILE A 64 -17.01 12.48 46.39
N ALA A 65 -16.29 11.57 45.71
CA ALA A 65 -16.22 10.17 46.11
C ALA A 65 -15.51 10.04 47.47
N LEU A 66 -15.91 9.06 48.27
CA LEU A 66 -15.24 8.77 49.54
C LEU A 66 -13.75 8.45 49.31
N SER A 67 -12.90 9.04 50.14
CA SER A 67 -11.46 8.78 50.22
C SER A 67 -11.15 7.37 50.72
N ALA A 68 -9.89 6.95 50.64
CA ALA A 68 -9.47 5.64 51.14
C ALA A 68 -9.70 5.48 52.65
N GLU A 69 -9.43 6.55 53.41
CA GLU A 69 -9.60 6.61 54.88
C GLU A 69 -11.08 6.50 55.29
N GLU A 70 -11.99 7.10 54.52
CA GLU A 70 -13.43 7.02 54.78
C GLU A 70 -14.02 5.66 54.35
N ARG A 71 -13.48 5.04 53.30
CA ARG A 71 -13.94 3.75 52.77
C ARG A 71 -13.60 2.58 53.69
N ASP A 72 -12.40 2.55 54.26
CA ASP A 72 -11.92 1.42 55.07
C ASP A 72 -12.85 1.04 56.24
N PRO A 73 -13.27 1.95 57.14
CA PRO A 73 -14.16 1.59 58.24
C PRO A 73 -15.53 1.13 57.76
N LEU A 74 -16.05 1.70 56.65
CA LEU A 74 -17.33 1.31 56.07
C LEU A 74 -17.27 -0.08 55.44
N TYR A 75 -16.22 -0.40 54.69
CA TYR A 75 -16.04 -1.75 54.14
C TYR A 75 -15.76 -2.79 55.22
N ARG A 76 -15.04 -2.44 56.30
CA ARG A 76 -14.88 -3.35 57.45
C ARG A 76 -16.21 -3.62 58.13
N LYS A 77 -17.01 -2.58 58.37
CA LYS A 77 -18.38 -2.73 58.90
C LYS A 77 -19.25 -3.58 57.97
N LEU A 78 -19.08 -3.46 56.65
CA LEU A 78 -19.76 -4.31 55.68
C LEU A 78 -19.35 -5.78 55.82
N LEU A 79 -18.06 -6.08 55.73
CA LEU A 79 -17.55 -7.46 55.74
C LEU A 79 -17.79 -8.18 57.06
N ASN A 80 -17.88 -7.45 58.18
CA ASN A 80 -18.20 -8.01 59.50
C ASN A 80 -19.66 -8.50 59.60
N GLN A 81 -20.56 -8.01 58.75
CA GLN A 81 -21.96 -8.45 58.68
C GLN A 81 -22.13 -9.69 57.78
N LEU A 82 -21.06 -10.15 57.14
CA LEU A 82 -21.10 -11.24 56.18
C LEU A 82 -20.34 -12.47 56.71
N SER A 83 -20.79 -13.64 56.31
CA SER A 83 -20.13 -14.92 56.56
C SER A 83 -19.50 -15.45 55.26
N LEU A 84 -18.63 -16.45 55.36
CA LEU A 84 -18.10 -17.16 54.20
C LEU A 84 -18.88 -18.46 54.03
N HIS A 85 -19.55 -18.60 52.89
CA HIS A 85 -20.34 -19.78 52.55
C HIS A 85 -19.42 -20.97 52.26
N HIS A 86 -19.84 -22.19 52.62
CA HIS A 86 -19.01 -23.39 52.49
C HIS A 86 -18.57 -23.66 51.04
N LEU A 87 -19.45 -23.49 50.04
CA LEU A 87 -19.10 -23.66 48.62
C LEU A 87 -18.02 -22.68 48.14
N ASP A 88 -18.08 -21.43 48.61
CA ASP A 88 -17.09 -20.42 48.22
C ASP A 88 -15.75 -20.69 48.95
N ARG A 89 -15.79 -21.18 50.19
CA ARG A 89 -14.60 -21.69 50.89
C ARG A 89 -13.98 -22.87 50.15
N GLU A 90 -14.79 -23.82 49.68
CA GLU A 90 -14.31 -24.97 48.90
C GLU A 90 -13.67 -24.55 47.55
N ASP A 91 -14.23 -23.56 46.85
CA ASP A 91 -13.60 -23.00 45.64
C ASP A 91 -12.21 -22.40 45.93
N LEU A 92 -12.08 -21.67 47.04
CA LEU A 92 -10.81 -21.09 47.46
C LEU A 92 -9.78 -22.14 47.89
N LEU A 93 -10.22 -23.22 48.57
CA LEU A 93 -9.38 -24.36 48.90
C LEU A 93 -8.92 -25.10 47.63
N LYS A 94 -9.82 -25.30 46.64
CA LYS A 94 -9.50 -25.88 45.32
C LYS A 94 -8.48 -25.05 44.55
N ARG A 95 -8.49 -23.73 44.74
CA ARG A 95 -7.47 -22.79 44.22
C ARG A 95 -6.14 -22.84 44.98
N GLY A 96 -6.02 -23.73 45.97
CA GLY A 96 -4.79 -23.98 46.72
C GLY A 96 -4.51 -22.95 47.82
N LEU A 97 -5.53 -22.30 48.37
CA LEU A 97 -5.40 -21.46 49.55
C LEU A 97 -5.57 -22.30 50.83
N THR A 98 -4.80 -21.98 51.87
CA THR A 98 -4.99 -22.56 53.22
C THR A 98 -6.06 -21.80 54.01
N ASP A 99 -6.58 -22.40 55.09
CA ASP A 99 -7.54 -21.71 55.96
C ASP A 99 -7.00 -20.41 56.58
N GLU A 100 -5.72 -20.40 56.91
CA GLU A 100 -5.03 -19.21 57.42
C GLU A 100 -4.97 -18.11 56.35
N GLN A 101 -4.72 -18.49 55.09
CA GLN A 101 -4.71 -17.56 53.95
C GLN A 101 -6.11 -17.06 53.59
N ILE A 102 -7.13 -17.92 53.67
CA ILE A 102 -8.55 -17.54 53.47
C ILE A 102 -8.98 -16.55 54.57
N LYS A 103 -8.56 -16.77 55.82
CA LYS A 103 -8.78 -15.83 56.91
C LYS A 103 -8.05 -14.51 56.67
N ALA A 104 -6.82 -14.55 56.16
CA ALA A 104 -6.01 -13.36 55.88
C ALA A 104 -6.55 -12.50 54.73
N CYS A 105 -7.09 -13.10 53.66
CA CYS A 105 -7.64 -12.34 52.54
C CYS A 105 -8.97 -11.65 52.88
N GLY A 106 -9.74 -12.17 53.85
CA GLY A 106 -10.94 -11.53 54.37
C GLY A 106 -12.15 -11.56 53.44
N VAL A 107 -12.19 -12.53 52.53
CA VAL A 107 -13.30 -12.79 51.60
C VAL A 107 -14.58 -13.18 52.34
N LYS A 108 -15.72 -12.73 51.81
CA LYS A 108 -17.05 -12.97 52.39
C LYS A 108 -18.06 -13.27 51.30
N SER A 109 -18.99 -14.16 51.56
CA SER A 109 -20.02 -14.55 50.60
C SER A 109 -21.19 -13.56 50.61
N VAL A 110 -21.83 -13.44 49.45
CA VAL A 110 -23.02 -12.62 49.24
C VAL A 110 -24.01 -13.37 48.38
N GLU A 111 -25.29 -13.18 48.67
CA GLU A 111 -26.38 -13.62 47.82
C GLU A 111 -26.85 -12.46 46.93
N GLN A 112 -27.72 -12.77 45.97
CA GLN A 112 -28.31 -11.76 45.11
C GLN A 112 -29.08 -10.71 45.93
N TRP A 113 -28.72 -9.43 45.76
CA TRP A 113 -29.27 -8.29 46.50
C TRP A 113 -29.15 -8.45 48.03
N GLN A 114 -27.95 -8.84 48.48
CA GLN A 114 -27.63 -9.19 49.86
C GLN A 114 -28.18 -8.17 50.85
N LYS A 115 -29.01 -8.64 51.79
CA LYS A 115 -29.51 -7.83 52.91
C LYS A 115 -28.42 -7.66 53.97
N LEU A 116 -28.35 -6.48 54.58
CA LEU A 116 -27.42 -6.12 55.64
C LEU A 116 -28.13 -6.15 57.00
N ASP A 117 -27.42 -6.62 58.02
CA ASP A 117 -27.93 -6.68 59.40
C ASP A 117 -28.08 -5.29 60.03
N SER A 118 -27.25 -4.35 59.59
CA SER A 118 -27.29 -2.94 59.98
C SER A 118 -27.06 -2.04 58.77
N PRO A 119 -27.77 -0.90 58.66
CA PRO A 119 -27.63 -0.03 57.51
C PRO A 119 -26.22 0.57 57.40
N LEU A 120 -25.78 0.71 56.15
CA LEU A 120 -24.53 1.37 55.75
C LEU A 120 -24.83 2.62 54.93
N SER A 121 -23.85 3.51 54.82
CA SER A 121 -24.00 4.72 54.02
C SER A 121 -24.23 4.38 52.55
N HIS A 122 -25.28 4.94 51.94
CA HIS A 122 -25.57 4.86 50.51
C HIS A 122 -24.55 5.62 49.63
N THR A 123 -23.59 6.32 50.25
CA THR A 123 -22.41 6.91 49.60
C THR A 123 -21.28 5.91 49.39
N LEU A 124 -21.32 4.75 50.04
CA LEU A 124 -20.38 3.65 49.80
C LEU A 124 -20.74 2.94 48.48
N PRO A 125 -19.78 2.69 47.57
CA PRO A 125 -20.05 1.96 46.34
C PRO A 125 -20.64 0.57 46.63
N GLY A 126 -21.74 0.26 45.95
CA GLY A 126 -22.45 -1.01 46.10
C GLY A 126 -23.61 -0.99 47.07
N VAL A 127 -23.76 0.03 47.91
CA VAL A 127 -24.88 0.12 48.85
C VAL A 127 -26.08 0.78 48.16
N ASN A 128 -27.27 0.22 48.36
CA ASN A 128 -28.52 0.78 47.83
C ASN A 128 -28.88 2.11 48.54
N LEU A 129 -29.94 2.79 48.08
CA LEU A 129 -30.33 4.11 48.61
C LEU A 129 -30.79 4.07 50.08
N THR A 130 -31.39 2.96 50.50
CA THR A 130 -31.89 2.76 51.87
C THR A 130 -30.80 2.30 52.85
N GLY A 131 -29.62 1.94 52.34
CA GLY A 131 -28.49 1.52 53.17
C GLY A 131 -28.55 0.07 53.67
N ASP A 132 -29.65 -0.64 53.42
CA ASP A 132 -29.96 -1.95 54.01
C ASP A 132 -29.64 -3.15 53.09
N ARG A 133 -29.21 -2.91 51.85
CA ARG A 133 -28.81 -3.96 50.91
C ARG A 133 -27.60 -3.58 50.05
N LEU A 134 -26.90 -4.61 49.57
CA LEU A 134 -25.90 -4.48 48.52
C LEU A 134 -26.48 -4.71 47.13
N ASN A 135 -25.92 -4.02 46.14
CA ASN A 135 -26.20 -4.16 44.72
C ASN A 135 -25.41 -5.34 44.11
N THR A 136 -25.58 -6.54 44.66
CA THR A 136 -24.96 -7.78 44.18
C THR A 136 -25.92 -8.49 43.22
N PRO A 137 -25.64 -8.53 41.91
CA PRO A 137 -26.59 -9.04 40.94
C PRO A 137 -26.72 -10.57 40.92
N ALA A 138 -25.89 -11.31 41.65
CA ALA A 138 -25.94 -12.77 41.75
C ALA A 138 -25.36 -13.27 43.10
N ALA A 139 -25.36 -14.58 43.31
CA ALA A 139 -24.68 -15.21 44.42
C ALA A 139 -23.19 -15.41 44.12
N GLY A 140 -22.34 -15.30 45.14
CA GLY A 140 -20.90 -15.47 45.02
C GLY A 140 -20.15 -14.95 46.24
N TYR A 141 -18.93 -14.45 46.03
CA TYR A 141 -18.13 -13.87 47.10
C TYR A 141 -17.50 -12.53 46.74
N LEU A 142 -17.42 -11.66 47.75
CA LEU A 142 -16.76 -10.37 47.71
C LEU A 142 -15.28 -10.53 48.04
N TRP A 143 -14.44 -9.98 47.16
CA TRP A 143 -13.02 -9.87 47.36
C TRP A 143 -12.66 -8.43 47.77
N PRO A 144 -12.24 -8.19 49.02
CA PRO A 144 -11.84 -6.86 49.47
C PRO A 144 -10.53 -6.43 48.83
N ILE A 145 -10.47 -5.18 48.35
CA ILE A 145 -9.32 -4.60 47.66
C ILE A 145 -8.62 -3.63 48.60
N ARG A 146 -7.37 -3.94 48.95
CA ARG A 146 -6.54 -3.13 49.83
C ARG A 146 -5.57 -2.26 49.05
N ASN A 147 -5.38 -1.02 49.47
CA ASN A 147 -4.28 -0.16 48.98
C ASN A 147 -2.95 -0.51 49.67
N VAL A 148 -1.89 0.25 49.37
CA VAL A 148 -0.55 0.01 49.93
C VAL A 148 -0.48 0.22 51.44
N GLU A 149 -1.34 1.08 51.98
CA GLU A 149 -1.52 1.34 53.41
C GLU A 149 -2.37 0.28 54.13
N GLY A 150 -2.91 -0.72 53.42
CA GLY A 150 -3.71 -1.80 53.99
C GLY A 150 -5.19 -1.47 54.21
N GLN A 151 -5.64 -0.28 53.77
CA GLN A 151 -7.01 0.20 53.83
C GLN A 151 -7.86 -0.48 52.73
N ILE A 152 -9.09 -0.89 53.06
CA ILE A 152 -10.04 -1.45 52.09
C ILE A 152 -10.69 -0.31 51.31
N VAL A 153 -10.36 -0.22 50.02
CA VAL A 153 -10.73 0.90 49.14
C VAL A 153 -11.78 0.53 48.10
N GLY A 154 -12.11 -0.76 47.99
CA GLY A 154 -13.11 -1.29 47.07
C GLY A 154 -13.34 -2.77 47.27
N SER A 155 -14.23 -3.33 46.47
CA SER A 155 -14.47 -4.77 46.41
C SER A 155 -14.89 -5.19 45.00
N GLN A 156 -14.48 -6.39 44.59
CA GLN A 156 -15.02 -7.07 43.42
C GLN A 156 -15.84 -8.28 43.85
N GLU A 157 -16.99 -8.48 43.24
CA GLU A 157 -17.80 -9.68 43.38
C GLU A 157 -17.36 -10.69 42.33
N ARG A 158 -17.06 -11.92 42.79
CA ARG A 158 -16.88 -13.09 41.95
C ARG A 158 -18.14 -13.93 42.06
N PHE A 159 -18.83 -14.12 40.94
CA PHE A 159 -20.05 -14.93 40.91
C PHE A 159 -19.74 -16.40 41.11
N ARG A 160 -20.61 -17.13 41.81
CA ARG A 160 -20.52 -18.59 41.95
C ARG A 160 -20.70 -19.26 40.57
N ASP A 161 -21.72 -18.81 39.84
CA ASP A 161 -21.97 -19.19 38.45
C ASP A 161 -21.73 -18.01 37.49
N ALA A 162 -21.04 -18.26 36.37
CA ALA A 162 -20.74 -17.22 35.39
C ALA A 162 -22.03 -16.72 34.72
N ARG A 163 -22.24 -15.39 34.70
CA ARG A 163 -23.44 -14.78 34.12
C ARG A 163 -23.13 -14.16 32.76
N ASN A 164 -23.71 -14.69 31.67
CA ASN A 164 -23.46 -14.19 30.30
C ASN A 164 -21.97 -14.07 29.96
N GLY A 165 -21.14 -15.01 30.44
CA GLY A 165 -19.67 -14.97 30.27
C GLY A 165 -18.91 -14.05 31.24
N TRP A 166 -19.59 -13.24 32.06
CA TRP A 166 -18.96 -12.41 33.09
C TRP A 166 -18.70 -13.23 34.36
N ARG A 167 -17.45 -13.18 34.85
CA ARG A 167 -17.03 -13.88 36.08
C ARG A 167 -16.88 -12.95 37.29
N HIS A 168 -16.52 -11.69 37.04
CA HIS A 168 -16.27 -10.70 38.08
C HIS A 168 -16.99 -9.37 37.77
N CYS A 169 -17.44 -8.67 38.80
CA CYS A 169 -18.00 -7.33 38.69
C CYS A 169 -17.48 -6.43 39.80
N TRP A 170 -17.29 -5.14 39.51
CA TRP A 170 -17.03 -4.18 40.57
C TRP A 170 -18.31 -3.87 41.34
N VAL A 171 -18.18 -3.82 42.67
CA VAL A 171 -19.27 -3.40 43.54
C VAL A 171 -19.54 -1.90 43.34
N THR A 172 -20.74 -1.55 42.87
CA THR A 172 -21.09 -0.19 42.45
C THR A 172 -22.54 0.17 42.78
N SER A 173 -22.78 1.44 43.07
CA SER A 173 -24.14 2.02 43.23
C SER A 173 -24.59 2.78 41.99
N ALA A 174 -23.75 2.86 40.96
CA ALA A 174 -24.10 3.38 39.64
C ALA A 174 -24.91 2.33 38.88
N THR A 175 -26.23 2.34 39.06
CA THR A 175 -27.18 1.42 38.42
C THR A 175 -28.00 2.14 37.35
N LYS A 176 -28.81 1.40 36.57
CA LYS A 176 -29.74 2.03 35.60
C LYS A 176 -30.70 3.02 36.28
N SER A 177 -31.16 2.71 37.49
CA SER A 177 -32.04 3.58 38.28
C SER A 177 -31.30 4.66 39.06
N ARG A 178 -29.98 4.55 39.23
CA ARG A 178 -29.12 5.55 39.87
C ARG A 178 -27.82 5.74 39.08
N PRO A 179 -27.84 6.33 37.87
CA PRO A 179 -26.66 6.42 37.00
C PRO A 179 -25.50 7.23 37.61
N HIS A 180 -25.83 8.17 38.50
CA HIS A 180 -24.87 9.02 39.22
C HIS A 180 -24.51 8.48 40.60
N GLY A 181 -24.85 7.22 40.91
CA GLY A 181 -24.48 6.60 42.18
C GLY A 181 -22.95 6.46 42.35
N PRO A 182 -22.47 6.33 43.60
CA PRO A 182 -21.06 6.06 43.91
C PRO A 182 -20.53 4.87 43.12
N SER A 183 -19.36 5.07 42.52
CA SER A 183 -18.65 4.05 41.74
C SER A 183 -17.35 3.65 42.44
N PRO A 184 -16.68 2.57 42.00
CA PRO A 184 -15.42 2.13 42.61
C PRO A 184 -14.28 3.14 42.49
N HIS A 185 -14.33 4.07 41.53
CA HIS A 185 -13.29 5.07 41.31
C HIS A 185 -12.99 5.87 42.58
N LEU A 186 -11.71 6.10 42.85
CA LEU A 186 -11.21 6.91 43.95
C LEU A 186 -11.37 8.41 43.66
N PRO A 187 -11.15 9.31 44.63
CA PRO A 187 -11.29 10.76 44.42
C PRO A 187 -10.43 11.33 43.29
N ASN A 188 -9.32 10.65 42.97
CA ASN A 188 -8.43 11.00 41.88
C ASN A 188 -8.95 10.58 40.48
N GLY A 189 -10.13 9.95 40.42
CA GLY A 189 -10.78 9.45 39.21
C GLY A 189 -10.28 8.08 38.72
N GLU A 190 -9.36 7.43 39.44
CA GLU A 190 -8.76 6.16 39.03
C GLU A 190 -9.41 4.96 39.74
N LEU A 191 -9.39 3.79 39.09
CA LEU A 191 -9.81 2.55 39.75
C LEU A 191 -8.75 2.12 40.78
N PRO A 192 -9.16 1.55 41.92
CA PRO A 192 -8.24 1.02 42.91
C PRO A 192 -7.33 -0.08 42.34
N LEU A 193 -6.08 -0.11 42.82
CA LEU A 193 -5.16 -1.23 42.64
C LEU A 193 -5.12 -2.05 43.92
N ALA A 194 -5.08 -3.38 43.78
CA ALA A 194 -5.03 -4.28 44.93
C ALA A 194 -3.58 -4.56 45.30
N VAL A 195 -3.19 -4.31 46.55
CA VAL A 195 -1.87 -4.67 47.07
C VAL A 195 -2.01 -5.88 47.98
N HIS A 196 -1.39 -6.99 47.58
CA HIS A 196 -1.41 -8.25 48.31
C HIS A 196 -0.03 -8.50 48.93
N ARG A 197 -0.02 -8.65 50.24
CA ARG A 197 1.20 -8.93 51.02
C ARG A 197 1.22 -10.41 51.42
N PRO A 198 2.35 -11.11 51.25
CA PRO A 198 2.48 -12.47 51.74
C PRO A 198 2.51 -12.52 53.26
N LEU A 199 2.15 -13.66 53.85
CA LEU A 199 2.38 -13.91 55.29
C LEU A 199 3.88 -13.84 55.65
N GLU A 200 4.74 -14.23 54.70
CA GLU A 200 6.19 -14.17 54.81
C GLU A 200 6.79 -13.59 53.52
N ILE A 201 7.51 -12.47 53.61
CA ILE A 201 8.19 -11.86 52.46
C ILE A 201 9.51 -12.62 52.22
N LYS A 202 9.64 -13.26 51.06
CA LYS A 202 10.81 -14.03 50.63
C LYS A 202 11.60 -13.37 49.50
N ARG A 203 11.01 -12.38 48.81
CA ARG A 203 11.62 -11.71 47.65
C ARG A 203 11.55 -10.19 47.75
N ASN A 204 12.69 -9.54 47.52
CA ASN A 204 12.82 -8.08 47.46
C ASN A 204 12.52 -7.55 46.03
N ALA A 205 11.33 -7.85 45.54
CA ALA A 205 10.80 -7.36 44.26
C ALA A 205 9.30 -7.09 44.37
N ILE A 206 8.74 -6.36 43.40
CA ILE A 206 7.29 -6.06 43.36
C ILE A 206 6.68 -6.75 42.14
N ALA A 207 5.68 -7.60 42.35
CA ALA A 207 4.99 -8.27 41.25
C ALA A 207 3.81 -7.43 40.74
N LEU A 208 3.62 -7.37 39.42
CA LEU A 208 2.41 -6.86 38.77
C LEU A 208 1.71 -8.00 38.04
N VAL A 209 0.43 -8.22 38.30
CA VAL A 209 -0.37 -9.28 37.68
C VAL A 209 -1.80 -8.83 37.40
N GLU A 210 -2.41 -9.37 36.36
CA GLU A 210 -3.79 -9.08 36.01
C GLU A 210 -4.79 -9.67 37.02
N GLY A 211 -5.87 -8.92 37.26
CA GLY A 211 -6.86 -9.21 38.29
C GLY A 211 -6.55 -8.50 39.60
N VAL A 212 -7.57 -8.32 40.45
CA VAL A 212 -7.44 -7.73 41.80
C VAL A 212 -7.76 -8.73 42.91
N GLY A 213 -8.26 -9.91 42.55
CA GLY A 213 -8.81 -10.92 43.45
C GLY A 213 -7.86 -12.06 43.81
N ALA A 214 -8.32 -13.30 43.68
CA ALA A 214 -7.57 -14.48 44.12
C ALA A 214 -6.20 -14.66 43.43
N LYS A 215 -6.11 -14.40 42.12
CA LYS A 215 -4.90 -14.58 41.32
C LYS A 215 -3.67 -13.83 41.87
N PRO A 216 -3.69 -12.49 42.06
CA PRO A 216 -2.58 -11.79 42.69
C PRO A 216 -2.32 -12.20 44.13
N PHE A 217 -3.35 -12.59 44.89
CA PHE A 217 -3.16 -13.04 46.26
C PHE A 217 -2.43 -14.39 46.33
N ILE A 218 -2.85 -15.38 45.54
CA ILE A 218 -2.20 -16.70 45.44
C ILE A 218 -0.74 -16.53 45.03
N LEU A 219 -0.47 -15.70 44.02
CA LEU A 219 0.88 -15.38 43.60
C LEU A 219 1.72 -14.82 44.75
N SER A 220 1.16 -13.86 45.51
CA SER A 220 1.86 -13.26 46.65
C SER A 220 2.26 -14.31 47.67
N GLN A 221 1.31 -15.18 48.09
CA GLN A 221 1.55 -16.18 49.12
C GLN A 221 2.54 -17.25 48.66
N ARG A 222 2.44 -17.72 47.42
CA ARG A 222 3.27 -18.82 46.91
C ARG A 222 4.72 -18.41 46.64
N LEU A 223 4.95 -17.21 46.10
CA LEU A 223 6.30 -16.71 45.82
C LEU A 223 6.91 -15.88 46.95
N GLY A 224 6.12 -15.56 48.00
CA GLY A 224 6.55 -14.67 49.07
C GLY A 224 6.90 -13.27 48.56
N ILE A 225 6.13 -12.74 47.60
CA ILE A 225 6.39 -11.46 46.92
C ILE A 225 5.19 -10.51 47.07
N ILE A 226 5.45 -9.22 47.34
CA ILE A 226 4.38 -8.23 47.36
C ILE A 226 3.85 -8.05 45.93
N THR A 227 2.54 -8.28 45.75
CA THR A 227 1.92 -8.34 44.43
C THR A 227 0.85 -7.26 44.28
N ILE A 228 0.92 -6.48 43.21
CA ILE A 228 -0.08 -5.49 42.84
C ILE A 228 -0.95 -6.06 41.71
N GLY A 229 -2.25 -6.07 41.95
CA GLY A 229 -3.27 -6.46 41.01
C GLY A 229 -4.00 -5.27 40.37
N ALA A 230 -4.31 -5.38 39.07
CA ALA A 230 -5.18 -4.43 38.36
C ALA A 230 -6.27 -5.17 37.58
N ALA A 231 -7.51 -4.67 37.64
CA ALA A 231 -8.62 -5.25 36.89
C ALA A 231 -8.35 -5.16 35.38
N GLY A 232 -8.35 -6.31 34.70
CA GLY A 232 -8.05 -6.39 33.26
C GLY A 232 -6.66 -5.89 32.87
N GLY A 233 -5.68 -5.93 33.77
CA GLY A 233 -4.30 -5.51 33.51
C GLY A 233 -4.11 -3.99 33.32
N GLN A 234 -5.09 -3.17 33.70
CA GLN A 234 -5.17 -1.73 33.41
C GLN A 234 -4.29 -0.82 34.29
N PHE A 235 -3.05 -1.21 34.58
CA PHE A 235 -2.15 -0.44 35.46
C PHE A 235 -1.91 1.00 34.97
N ALA A 236 -1.72 1.20 33.67
CA ALA A 236 -1.49 2.53 33.09
C ALA A 236 -2.70 3.48 33.21
N SER A 237 -3.91 2.93 33.36
CA SER A 237 -5.14 3.70 33.56
C SER A 237 -5.26 4.22 35.00
N SER A 238 -4.57 3.62 35.96
CA SER A 238 -4.48 4.09 37.37
C SER A 238 -3.09 4.67 37.68
N ARG A 239 -2.62 5.60 36.84
CA ARG A 239 -1.24 6.12 36.86
C ARG A 239 -0.84 6.74 38.20
N LYS A 240 -1.68 7.58 38.81
CA LYS A 240 -1.36 8.26 40.08
C LYS A 240 -1.31 7.25 41.23
N THR A 241 -2.30 6.36 41.28
CA THR A 241 -2.43 5.29 42.28
C THR A 241 -1.26 4.30 42.18
N LEU A 242 -0.89 3.91 40.95
CA LEU A 242 0.27 3.04 40.70
C LEU A 242 1.57 3.71 41.13
N ARG A 243 1.78 4.98 40.78
CA ARG A 243 3.01 5.70 41.12
C ARG A 243 3.18 5.82 42.63
N HIS A 244 2.11 6.17 43.35
CA HIS A 244 2.10 6.24 44.81
C HIS A 244 2.42 4.88 45.43
N THR A 245 1.67 3.84 45.03
CA THR A 245 1.87 2.46 45.50
C THR A 245 3.31 1.98 45.30
N LEU A 246 3.85 2.17 44.10
CA LEU A 246 5.22 1.77 43.80
C LEU A 246 6.25 2.58 44.58
N SER A 247 6.02 3.89 44.79
CA SER A 247 6.96 4.71 45.58
C SER A 247 7.08 4.24 47.04
N VAL A 248 5.96 3.85 47.65
CA VAL A 248 5.92 3.30 49.01
C VAL A 248 6.61 1.94 49.05
N LEU A 249 6.19 1.01 48.19
CA LEU A 249 6.75 -0.35 48.18
C LEU A 249 8.22 -0.41 47.82
N SER A 250 8.69 0.49 46.94
CA SER A 250 10.11 0.54 46.56
C SER A 250 10.99 1.03 47.69
N ALA A 251 10.49 1.97 48.50
CA ALA A 251 11.17 2.42 49.70
C ALA A 251 11.18 1.33 50.77
N GLU A 252 10.07 0.62 50.95
CA GLU A 252 9.93 -0.47 51.92
C GLU A 252 10.84 -1.67 51.60
N LEU A 253 10.83 -2.14 50.35
CA LEU A 253 11.58 -3.32 49.92
C LEU A 253 13.01 -3.01 49.45
N ASN A 254 13.38 -1.71 49.42
CA ASN A 254 14.63 -1.22 48.83
C ASN A 254 14.91 -1.82 47.43
N THR A 255 13.91 -1.76 46.54
CA THR A 255 13.98 -2.38 45.21
C THR A 255 13.39 -1.47 44.14
N ARG A 256 13.93 -1.59 42.92
CA ARG A 256 13.37 -0.99 41.70
C ARG A 256 12.98 -2.04 40.67
N VAL A 257 12.96 -3.31 41.07
CA VAL A 257 12.65 -4.44 40.19
C VAL A 257 11.16 -4.76 40.23
N ILE A 258 10.55 -4.77 39.05
CA ILE A 258 9.18 -5.18 38.81
C ILE A 258 9.16 -6.54 38.10
N GLU A 259 8.49 -7.51 38.72
CA GLU A 259 8.14 -8.80 38.13
C GLU A 259 6.77 -8.70 37.47
N PHE A 260 6.72 -8.63 36.15
CA PHE A 260 5.46 -8.55 35.41
C PHE A 260 4.99 -9.95 35.03
N HIS A 261 3.81 -10.36 35.50
CA HIS A 261 3.20 -11.67 35.24
C HIS A 261 2.01 -11.49 34.26
N PRO A 262 2.23 -11.76 32.96
CA PRO A 262 1.19 -11.61 31.95
C PRO A 262 0.22 -12.80 31.95
N ASP A 263 -1.01 -12.55 31.52
CA ASP A 263 -2.03 -13.60 31.35
C ASP A 263 -1.69 -14.57 30.23
N ALA A 264 -2.16 -15.81 30.38
CA ALA A 264 -2.07 -16.81 29.31
C ALA A 264 -2.77 -16.31 28.03
N GLY A 265 -2.11 -16.48 26.87
CA GLY A 265 -2.64 -15.99 25.60
C GLY A 265 -2.43 -14.49 25.33
N ALA A 266 -1.82 -13.73 26.25
CA ALA A 266 -1.59 -12.29 26.05
C ALA A 266 -0.74 -11.98 24.81
N VAL A 267 0.18 -12.87 24.45
CA VAL A 267 1.07 -12.73 23.29
C VAL A 267 0.32 -12.66 21.94
N PHE A 268 -0.89 -13.21 21.83
CA PHE A 268 -1.71 -13.11 20.61
C PHE A 268 -2.76 -11.98 20.68
N ASN A 269 -3.00 -11.39 21.86
CA ASN A 269 -4.01 -10.35 22.02
C ASN A 269 -3.40 -8.95 21.89
N ARG A 270 -3.54 -8.34 20.71
CA ARG A 270 -3.03 -6.99 20.39
C ARG A 270 -3.53 -5.90 21.34
N GLN A 271 -4.76 -6.00 21.85
CA GLN A 271 -5.32 -5.00 22.77
C GLN A 271 -4.68 -5.09 24.16
N VAL A 272 -4.44 -6.30 24.66
CA VAL A 272 -3.75 -6.56 25.93
C VAL A 272 -2.28 -6.12 25.86
N LEU A 273 -1.57 -6.47 24.79
CA LEU A 273 -0.19 -6.02 24.57
C LEU A 273 -0.06 -4.49 24.54
N ARG A 274 -1.04 -3.78 23.96
CA ARG A 274 -1.05 -2.31 23.98
C ARG A 274 -1.13 -1.76 25.40
N GLN A 275 -1.88 -2.40 26.30
CA GLN A 275 -2.01 -2.00 27.70
C GLN A 275 -0.72 -2.31 28.48
N TYR A 276 -0.10 -3.47 28.24
CA TYR A 276 1.18 -3.83 28.84
C TYR A 276 2.29 -2.86 28.41
N ARG A 277 2.36 -2.51 27.13
CA ARG A 277 3.27 -1.46 26.61
C ARG A 277 3.10 -0.12 27.30
N ALA A 278 1.86 0.33 27.49
CA ALA A 278 1.59 1.58 28.20
C ALA A 278 2.07 1.52 29.65
N THR A 279 1.91 0.36 30.31
CA THR A 279 2.36 0.12 31.68
C THR A 279 3.89 0.10 31.77
N TRP A 280 4.58 -0.71 30.96
CA TRP A 280 6.04 -0.78 30.94
C TRP A 280 6.68 0.57 30.63
N LYS A 281 6.10 1.32 29.70
CA LYS A 281 6.56 2.69 29.39
C LYS A 281 6.49 3.61 30.61
N LEU A 282 5.45 3.52 31.43
CA LEU A 282 5.36 4.30 32.68
C LEU A 282 6.39 3.85 33.72
N LEU A 283 6.57 2.53 33.88
CA LEU A 283 7.54 1.96 34.81
C LEU A 283 8.97 2.39 34.45
N TYR A 284 9.35 2.28 33.17
CA TYR A 284 10.64 2.76 32.68
C TYR A 284 10.83 4.26 32.88
N GLN A 285 9.80 5.08 32.61
CA GLN A 285 9.83 6.53 32.88
C GLN A 285 10.04 6.87 34.36
N TRP A 286 9.64 5.99 35.27
CA TRP A 286 9.81 6.17 36.71
C TRP A 286 11.09 5.50 37.26
N GLY A 287 11.93 4.94 36.39
CA GLY A 287 13.22 4.34 36.74
C GLY A 287 13.10 2.94 37.34
N TYR A 288 12.07 2.18 36.96
CA TYR A 288 11.94 0.77 37.34
C TYR A 288 12.52 -0.16 36.27
N GLU A 289 13.14 -1.24 36.73
CA GLU A 289 13.52 -2.36 35.89
C GLU A 289 12.36 -3.35 35.81
N VAL A 290 12.01 -3.81 34.61
CA VAL A 290 10.87 -4.72 34.40
C VAL A 290 11.36 -6.03 33.80
N ARG A 291 11.12 -7.13 34.50
CA ARG A 291 11.28 -8.50 34.00
C ARG A 291 9.93 -9.19 33.88
N VAL A 292 9.73 -9.94 32.80
CA VAL A 292 8.45 -10.58 32.46
C VAL A 292 8.57 -12.08 32.75
N ALA A 293 7.61 -12.62 33.49
CA ALA A 293 7.53 -14.06 33.79
C ALA A 293 7.00 -14.83 32.56
N TRP A 294 7.76 -15.83 32.10
CA TRP A 294 7.45 -16.64 30.93
C TRP A 294 7.61 -18.12 31.22
N TRP A 295 6.57 -18.91 30.98
CA TRP A 295 6.58 -20.38 31.12
C TRP A 295 5.98 -21.06 29.87
N GLY A 296 5.94 -20.34 28.73
CA GLY A 296 5.39 -20.87 27.49
C GLY A 296 3.89 -20.62 27.29
N GLN A 297 3.29 -19.69 28.04
CA GLN A 297 1.84 -19.42 28.10
C GLN A 297 1.26 -18.73 26.84
N LYS A 298 1.43 -19.37 25.68
CA LYS A 298 1.09 -18.80 24.37
C LYS A 298 -0.41 -18.74 24.08
N ALA A 299 -1.19 -19.72 24.51
CA ALA A 299 -2.63 -19.81 24.20
C ALA A 299 -3.47 -19.73 25.49
N LYS A 300 -4.78 -19.50 25.36
CA LYS A 300 -5.71 -19.30 26.49
C LYS A 300 -6.00 -20.57 27.30
N ASP A 301 -5.60 -21.72 26.79
CA ASP A 301 -5.64 -23.04 27.43
C ASP A 301 -4.39 -23.31 28.27
N ALA A 302 -3.34 -22.50 28.14
CA ALA A 302 -2.18 -22.58 29.02
C ALA A 302 -2.55 -22.09 30.44
N PRO A 303 -1.96 -22.68 31.49
CA PRO A 303 -2.28 -22.31 32.87
C PRO A 303 -1.84 -20.87 33.16
N ASP A 304 -2.73 -20.16 33.85
CA ASP A 304 -2.41 -18.87 34.45
C ASP A 304 -1.45 -19.02 35.65
N ILE A 305 -0.88 -17.90 36.13
CA ILE A 305 0.13 -17.93 37.21
C ILE A 305 -0.37 -18.54 38.53
N ASP A 306 -1.66 -18.43 38.84
CA ASP A 306 -2.29 -19.05 40.01
C ASP A 306 -2.60 -20.54 39.82
N GLU A 307 -2.62 -21.02 38.58
CA GLU A 307 -2.88 -22.42 38.20
C GLU A 307 -1.58 -23.22 38.02
N LEU A 308 -0.42 -22.55 37.96
CA LEU A 308 0.89 -23.20 37.90
C LEU A 308 1.18 -24.01 39.18
N VAL A 309 1.50 -25.29 39.00
CA VAL A 309 1.87 -26.22 40.08
C VAL A 309 3.35 -26.08 40.45
N ASP A 310 4.22 -25.94 39.45
CA ASP A 310 5.66 -25.75 39.64
C ASP A 310 6.06 -24.35 39.18
N TYR A 311 6.54 -23.51 40.11
CA TYR A 311 7.01 -22.16 39.82
C TYR A 311 8.46 -22.11 39.29
N SER A 312 9.20 -23.23 39.36
CA SER A 312 10.58 -23.31 38.89
C SER A 312 10.70 -23.16 37.36
N GLN A 313 9.63 -23.46 36.63
CA GLN A 313 9.57 -23.31 35.18
C GLN A 313 9.50 -21.86 34.68
N ILE A 314 9.33 -20.88 35.58
CA ILE A 314 9.25 -19.46 35.21
C ILE A 314 10.63 -18.99 34.75
N GLN A 315 10.72 -18.66 33.47
CA GLN A 315 11.86 -17.95 32.88
C GLN A 315 11.61 -16.45 32.94
N TRP A 316 12.63 -15.70 33.35
CA TRP A 316 12.58 -14.24 33.37
C TRP A 316 13.11 -13.70 32.04
N ILE A 317 12.23 -13.06 31.27
CA ILE A 317 12.58 -12.45 29.99
C ILE A 317 12.37 -10.94 30.03
N THR A 318 13.02 -10.20 29.14
CA THR A 318 12.82 -8.75 29.02
C THR A 318 11.48 -8.44 28.35
N THR A 319 10.98 -7.21 28.52
CA THR A 319 9.78 -6.76 27.80
C THR A 319 9.96 -6.84 26.28
N ALA A 320 11.17 -6.58 25.77
CA ALA A 320 11.50 -6.75 24.34
C ALA A 320 11.47 -8.22 23.88
N GLN A 321 11.96 -9.15 24.71
CA GLN A 321 11.87 -10.59 24.43
C GLN A 321 10.42 -11.09 24.46
N PHE A 322 9.60 -10.60 25.39
CA PHE A 322 8.17 -10.95 25.43
C PHE A 322 7.42 -10.40 24.22
N GLU A 323 7.68 -9.14 23.83
CA GLU A 323 7.17 -8.61 22.56
C GLU A 323 7.66 -9.40 21.35
N ALA A 324 8.86 -9.97 21.44
CA ALA A 324 9.40 -10.77 20.37
C ALA A 324 8.64 -12.08 20.17
N ILE A 325 8.22 -12.70 21.28
CA ILE A 325 7.40 -13.92 21.27
C ILE A 325 5.98 -13.61 20.77
N ALA A 326 5.44 -12.42 21.08
CA ALA A 326 4.13 -11.95 20.61
C ALA A 326 4.04 -11.67 19.11
N HIS A 327 5.18 -11.57 18.44
CA HIS A 327 5.27 -11.47 16.99
C HIS A 327 5.88 -12.76 16.44
N PRO A 328 5.08 -13.82 16.17
CA PRO A 328 5.61 -14.98 15.48
C PRO A 328 6.10 -14.50 14.10
N HIS A 329 7.39 -14.71 13.82
CA HIS A 329 8.23 -14.17 12.74
C HIS A 329 9.11 -12.95 13.13
N PHE A 330 10.08 -13.22 13.99
CA PHE A 330 11.27 -12.40 14.17
C PHE A 330 12.22 -12.52 12.96
N ALA A 331 11.95 -11.74 11.92
CA ALA A 331 12.84 -11.54 10.76
C ALA A 331 13.95 -10.49 11.03
N TRP A 332 13.91 -9.79 12.17
CA TRP A 332 14.74 -8.61 12.42
C TRP A 332 16.11 -8.91 13.04
N LEU A 333 16.22 -9.83 14.01
CA LEU A 333 17.51 -10.16 14.64
C LEU A 333 18.45 -10.97 13.73
N THR A 334 17.90 -11.79 12.82
CA THR A 334 18.65 -12.44 11.75
C THR A 334 19.14 -11.43 10.70
N GLN A 335 18.39 -10.35 10.48
CA GLN A 335 18.83 -9.20 9.67
C GLN A 335 19.89 -8.34 10.37
N ILE A 336 19.83 -8.15 11.70
CA ILE A 336 20.85 -7.42 12.46
C ILE A 336 22.13 -8.23 12.58
N LYS A 337 22.09 -9.52 12.91
CA LYS A 337 23.31 -10.36 12.92
C LYS A 337 23.95 -10.46 11.53
N ARG A 338 23.15 -10.49 10.45
CA ARG A 338 23.64 -10.37 9.06
C ARG A 338 24.15 -8.96 8.71
N LYS A 339 23.68 -7.90 9.37
CA LYS A 339 24.17 -6.52 9.18
C LYS A 339 25.44 -6.23 10.00
N LEU A 340 25.58 -6.83 11.19
CA LEU A 340 26.71 -6.61 12.10
C LEU A 340 27.91 -7.54 11.83
N GLN A 341 27.70 -8.67 11.14
CA GLN A 341 28.79 -9.54 10.66
C GLN A 341 29.26 -9.19 9.24
N ARG A 342 28.73 -8.11 8.64
CA ARG A 342 29.27 -7.57 7.38
C ARG A 342 30.46 -6.67 7.70
N PRO A 343 31.63 -6.87 7.07
CA PRO A 343 32.65 -5.83 7.04
C PRO A 343 32.03 -4.56 6.45
N GLN A 344 32.47 -3.39 6.93
CA GLN A 344 32.10 -2.10 6.35
C GLN A 344 32.35 -2.14 4.83
N ASN A 345 31.27 -2.25 4.07
CA ASN A 345 31.30 -2.03 2.64
C ASN A 345 30.53 -0.74 2.34
N SER A 346 31.32 0.29 2.05
CA SER A 346 30.98 1.42 1.20
C SER A 346 29.91 1.07 0.16
N LEU A 347 28.86 1.90 0.03
CA LEU A 347 28.16 2.33 -1.21
C LEU A 347 28.19 1.45 -2.49
N ARG A 348 28.27 0.12 -2.37
CA ARG A 348 28.40 -0.81 -3.49
C ARG A 348 27.40 -1.96 -3.45
N SER A 349 26.42 -2.03 -2.55
CA SER A 349 25.67 -3.30 -2.33
C SER A 349 24.21 -3.37 -2.78
N ALA A 350 23.77 -2.51 -3.70
CA ALA A 350 22.73 -2.87 -4.67
C ALA A 350 23.38 -3.34 -5.99
N SER A 351 24.46 -2.69 -6.43
CA SER A 351 25.25 -3.18 -7.57
C SER A 351 25.98 -4.47 -7.23
N ALA A 352 26.51 -4.66 -6.02
CA ALA A 352 27.19 -5.89 -5.61
C ALA A 352 26.23 -7.05 -5.28
N LEU A 353 24.94 -6.78 -5.02
CA LEU A 353 23.94 -7.86 -4.95
C LEU A 353 23.46 -8.25 -6.36
N ARG A 354 23.40 -7.30 -7.32
CA ARG A 354 23.26 -7.56 -8.76
C ARG A 354 24.50 -8.28 -9.34
N GLN A 355 25.69 -7.96 -8.83
CA GLN A 355 26.96 -8.61 -9.16
C GLN A 355 27.04 -10.01 -8.55
N ALA A 356 26.54 -10.22 -7.32
CA ALA A 356 26.59 -11.52 -6.63
C ALA A 356 25.47 -12.51 -7.02
N LEU A 357 24.39 -12.05 -7.66
CA LEU A 357 23.31 -12.91 -8.19
C LEU A 357 23.40 -13.09 -9.72
N GLY A 358 24.35 -12.41 -10.37
CA GLY A 358 24.33 -12.16 -11.79
C GLY A 358 25.59 -12.53 -12.55
N ASP A 359 26.37 -13.52 -12.09
CA ASP A 359 27.55 -14.07 -12.78
C ASP A 359 27.16 -14.81 -14.09
N SER A 360 26.60 -14.07 -15.05
CA SER A 360 26.96 -14.18 -16.45
C SER A 360 27.55 -12.83 -16.83
N GLU A 361 28.73 -12.83 -17.45
CA GLU A 361 29.44 -11.61 -17.85
C GLU A 361 28.52 -10.69 -18.67
N VAL A 362 28.35 -9.44 -18.21
CA VAL A 362 27.72 -8.40 -19.02
C VAL A 362 28.74 -7.97 -20.06
N VAL A 363 28.43 -8.13 -21.35
CA VAL A 363 29.36 -7.82 -22.43
C VAL A 363 29.17 -6.39 -22.90
N SER A 364 30.19 -5.54 -22.70
CA SER A 364 30.23 -4.20 -23.25
C SER A 364 30.97 -4.17 -24.59
N TYR A 365 30.50 -3.38 -25.55
CA TYR A 365 31.14 -3.24 -26.88
C TYR A 365 31.17 -1.78 -27.35
N GLN A 366 32.05 -1.46 -28.32
CA GLN A 366 32.18 -0.11 -28.86
C GLN A 366 31.16 0.18 -29.99
N PRO A 367 30.84 1.46 -30.27
CA PRO A 367 30.02 1.81 -31.43
C PRO A 367 30.57 1.18 -32.73
N GLY A 368 29.71 0.50 -33.49
CA GLY A 368 30.08 -0.23 -34.72
C GLY A 368 30.29 -1.74 -34.54
N GLU A 369 30.43 -2.23 -33.31
CA GLU A 369 30.67 -3.67 -33.02
C GLU A 369 29.38 -4.43 -32.61
N ARG A 370 28.19 -3.85 -32.85
CA ARG A 370 26.92 -4.44 -32.38
C ARG A 370 26.62 -5.79 -33.06
N LEU A 371 26.68 -5.83 -34.39
CA LEU A 371 26.36 -7.05 -35.16
C LEU A 371 27.34 -8.18 -34.86
N THR A 372 28.64 -7.85 -34.72
CA THR A 372 29.67 -8.83 -34.35
C THR A 372 29.45 -9.36 -32.93
N THR A 373 29.04 -8.50 -31.98
CA THR A 373 28.70 -8.92 -30.61
C THR A 373 27.49 -9.85 -30.59
N TRP A 374 26.45 -9.57 -31.38
CA TRP A 374 25.30 -10.47 -31.51
C TRP A 374 25.70 -11.82 -32.13
N ALA A 375 26.52 -11.81 -33.18
CA ALA A 375 27.04 -13.03 -33.80
C ALA A 375 27.87 -13.87 -32.82
N GLN A 376 28.73 -13.23 -32.03
CA GLN A 376 29.51 -13.90 -30.99
C GLN A 376 28.62 -14.60 -29.96
N GLY A 377 27.59 -13.91 -29.44
CA GLY A 377 26.65 -14.51 -28.50
C GLY A 377 25.96 -15.75 -29.07
N ILE A 378 25.47 -15.67 -30.32
CA ILE A 378 24.83 -16.80 -31.01
C ILE A 378 25.81 -17.96 -31.22
N ASN A 379 27.03 -17.66 -31.67
CA ASN A 379 28.07 -18.67 -31.92
C ASN A 379 28.61 -19.32 -30.64
N GLN A 380 28.47 -18.65 -29.49
CA GLN A 380 28.74 -19.22 -28.16
C GLN A 380 27.60 -20.14 -27.67
N GLY A 381 26.53 -20.30 -28.45
CA GLY A 381 25.37 -21.12 -28.12
C GLY A 381 24.28 -20.39 -27.34
N HIS A 382 24.37 -19.06 -27.18
CA HIS A 382 23.29 -18.30 -26.57
C HIS A 382 22.14 -18.10 -27.55
N ARG A 383 20.98 -18.61 -27.16
CA ARG A 383 19.73 -18.44 -27.91
C ARG A 383 19.13 -17.05 -27.72
N TYR A 384 19.19 -16.53 -26.49
CA TYR A 384 18.55 -15.27 -26.10
C TYR A 384 19.61 -14.20 -25.90
N ILE A 385 19.52 -13.12 -26.66
CA ILE A 385 20.37 -11.94 -26.51
C ILE A 385 19.50 -10.78 -26.05
N LEU A 386 19.92 -10.07 -25.01
CA LEU A 386 19.32 -8.82 -24.56
C LEU A 386 20.32 -7.68 -24.74
N ASP A 387 20.07 -6.81 -25.71
CA ASP A 387 20.83 -5.58 -25.95
C ASP A 387 20.18 -4.40 -25.20
N THR A 388 20.79 -4.02 -24.07
CA THR A 388 20.35 -2.90 -23.23
C THR A 388 21.03 -1.58 -23.59
N SER A 389 21.57 -1.43 -24.80
CA SER A 389 22.14 -0.16 -25.26
C SER A 389 21.13 0.98 -25.15
N PRO A 390 21.55 2.22 -24.83
CA PRO A 390 20.64 3.32 -24.62
C PRO A 390 19.83 3.69 -25.88
N PRO A 391 18.69 4.38 -25.73
CA PRO A 391 17.90 4.85 -26.86
C PRO A 391 18.73 5.78 -27.76
N GLY A 392 18.67 5.58 -29.09
CA GLY A 392 19.44 6.35 -30.06
C GLY A 392 20.88 5.87 -30.30
N SER A 393 21.32 4.76 -29.69
CA SER A 393 22.62 4.13 -29.97
C SER A 393 22.72 3.45 -31.35
N GLY A 394 21.63 3.45 -32.14
CA GLY A 394 21.58 2.79 -33.46
C GLY A 394 21.01 1.38 -33.47
N LYS A 395 20.40 0.87 -32.39
CA LYS A 395 19.88 -0.52 -32.33
C LYS A 395 19.02 -0.92 -33.53
N SER A 396 17.97 -0.15 -33.82
CA SER A 396 17.07 -0.42 -34.96
C SER A 396 17.77 -0.24 -36.31
N PHE A 397 18.75 0.67 -36.39
CA PHE A 397 19.54 0.89 -37.61
C PHE A 397 20.35 -0.36 -37.95
N ASP A 398 21.10 -0.90 -36.98
CA ASP A 398 21.89 -2.11 -37.14
C ASP A 398 21.01 -3.34 -37.35
N ALA A 399 19.86 -3.42 -36.65
CA ALA A 399 18.88 -4.48 -36.89
C ALA A 399 18.36 -4.48 -38.34
N GLY A 400 18.24 -3.32 -38.99
CA GLY A 400 17.88 -3.22 -40.40
C GLY A 400 18.98 -3.66 -41.37
N ASN A 401 20.24 -3.66 -40.93
CA ASN A 401 21.41 -4.06 -41.72
C ASN A 401 21.88 -5.49 -41.43
N ILE A 402 21.16 -6.23 -40.61
CA ILE A 402 21.54 -7.60 -40.27
C ILE A 402 21.38 -8.51 -41.50
N ASP A 403 22.44 -9.27 -41.78
CA ASP A 403 22.40 -10.37 -42.74
C ASP A 403 22.43 -11.69 -41.96
N PRO A 404 21.34 -12.47 -41.92
CA PRO A 404 21.29 -13.71 -41.14
C PRO A 404 22.38 -14.70 -41.55
N CYS A 405 22.72 -14.76 -42.84
CA CYS A 405 23.76 -15.66 -43.36
C CYS A 405 25.17 -15.28 -42.86
N GLN A 406 25.41 -14.02 -42.51
CA GLN A 406 26.68 -13.57 -41.94
C GLN A 406 26.80 -13.87 -40.44
N ILE A 407 25.67 -14.15 -39.77
CA ILE A 407 25.64 -14.52 -38.36
C ILE A 407 25.99 -16.00 -38.20
N ALA A 408 25.29 -16.88 -38.94
CA ALA A 408 25.58 -18.31 -39.01
C ALA A 408 24.99 -18.94 -40.29
N ASP A 409 25.67 -19.94 -40.85
CA ASP A 409 25.34 -20.54 -42.16
C ASP A 409 23.92 -21.15 -42.25
N HIS A 410 23.36 -21.61 -41.12
CA HIS A 410 22.02 -22.23 -41.07
C HIS A 410 20.87 -21.22 -40.96
N LEU A 411 21.18 -19.92 -40.87
CA LEU A 411 20.19 -18.85 -40.74
C LEU A 411 19.94 -18.22 -42.11
N HIS A 412 18.66 -18.16 -42.50
CA HIS A 412 18.25 -17.71 -43.83
C HIS A 412 17.20 -16.61 -43.81
N GLN A 413 16.59 -16.36 -42.65
CA GLN A 413 15.55 -15.35 -42.49
C GLN A 413 15.76 -14.53 -41.22
N VAL A 414 15.43 -13.24 -41.31
CA VAL A 414 15.30 -12.35 -40.15
C VAL A 414 13.90 -11.72 -40.09
N ILE A 415 13.35 -11.68 -38.88
CA ILE A 415 12.08 -11.05 -38.58
C ILE A 415 12.31 -9.90 -37.58
N TYR A 416 12.04 -8.67 -37.99
CA TYR A 416 12.02 -7.52 -37.09
C TYR A 416 10.60 -7.32 -36.54
N ILE A 417 10.44 -7.54 -35.25
CA ILE A 417 9.15 -7.59 -34.57
C ILE A 417 8.95 -6.31 -33.76
N SER A 418 7.93 -5.52 -34.10
CA SER A 418 7.65 -4.23 -33.45
C SER A 418 6.17 -3.88 -33.56
N ASP A 419 5.63 -3.22 -32.53
CA ASP A 419 4.27 -2.66 -32.57
C ASP A 419 4.16 -1.52 -33.60
N GLN A 420 5.29 -0.90 -33.97
CA GLN A 420 5.39 0.13 -35.01
C GLN A 420 5.88 -0.42 -36.36
N HIS A 421 5.72 -1.72 -36.64
CA HIS A 421 6.19 -2.36 -37.89
C HIS A 421 5.83 -1.58 -39.17
N ARG A 422 4.63 -1.00 -39.26
CA ARG A 422 4.21 -0.17 -40.42
C ARG A 422 5.01 1.13 -40.60
N ASN A 423 5.56 1.66 -39.52
CA ASN A 423 6.18 2.98 -39.45
C ASN A 423 7.58 2.85 -38.84
N PRO A 424 8.54 2.25 -39.58
CA PRO A 424 9.87 2.02 -39.05
C PRO A 424 10.54 3.36 -38.72
N SER A 425 11.25 3.42 -37.59
CA SER A 425 11.91 4.65 -37.12
C SER A 425 13.21 4.98 -37.86
N VAL A 426 13.67 4.08 -38.74
CA VAL A 426 14.93 4.19 -39.50
C VAL A 426 14.74 3.68 -40.92
N GLU A 427 15.48 4.26 -41.86
CA GLU A 427 15.42 3.90 -43.27
C GLU A 427 15.95 2.49 -43.56
N THR A 428 16.90 1.97 -42.79
CA THR A 428 17.44 0.60 -43.02
C THR A 428 16.39 -0.50 -42.88
N LEU A 429 15.27 -0.22 -42.21
CA LEU A 429 14.11 -1.11 -42.09
C LEU A 429 13.01 -0.82 -43.13
N SER A 430 13.28 -0.01 -44.15
CA SER A 430 12.31 0.35 -45.18
C SER A 430 12.13 -0.77 -46.22
N ILE A 431 11.03 -0.68 -46.96
CA ILE A 431 10.77 -1.53 -48.12
C ILE A 431 11.84 -1.34 -49.21
N THR A 432 12.42 -0.14 -49.34
CA THR A 432 13.48 0.13 -50.32
C THR A 432 14.77 -0.63 -50.01
N ASN A 433 14.98 -1.05 -48.76
CA ASN A 433 16.09 -1.89 -48.32
C ASN A 433 15.75 -3.39 -48.25
N GLY A 434 14.66 -3.82 -48.90
CA GLY A 434 14.29 -5.24 -49.01
C GLY A 434 13.40 -5.77 -47.90
N TRP A 435 13.03 -4.95 -46.90
CA TRP A 435 12.17 -5.37 -45.80
C TRP A 435 10.68 -5.38 -46.18
N VAL A 436 10.04 -6.54 -46.09
CA VAL A 436 8.60 -6.71 -46.38
C VAL A 436 7.76 -6.65 -45.10
N ASP A 437 6.62 -5.96 -45.12
CA ASP A 437 5.71 -5.93 -43.95
C ASP A 437 4.76 -7.14 -43.96
N LEU A 438 4.74 -7.90 -42.87
CA LEU A 438 3.77 -8.95 -42.61
C LEU A 438 2.49 -8.32 -42.03
N GLU A 439 1.64 -7.85 -42.94
CA GLU A 439 0.42 -7.15 -42.58
C GLU A 439 -0.62 -8.04 -41.88
N ALA A 440 -1.31 -7.45 -40.91
CA ALA A 440 -2.47 -8.06 -40.27
C ALA A 440 -3.73 -7.83 -41.12
N ARG A 441 -4.81 -8.56 -40.81
CA ARG A 441 -6.13 -8.23 -41.36
C ARG A 441 -6.55 -6.82 -40.92
N HIS A 442 -6.98 -5.99 -41.87
CA HIS A 442 -7.43 -4.62 -41.63
C HIS A 442 -8.61 -4.22 -42.52
N ALA A 443 -9.47 -3.35 -41.97
CA ALA A 443 -10.62 -2.76 -42.66
C ALA A 443 -10.25 -1.52 -43.50
N GLY A 444 -8.95 -1.25 -43.66
CA GLY A 444 -8.40 -0.12 -44.42
C GLY A 444 -7.38 0.67 -43.60
N LEU A 445 -6.44 1.31 -44.29
CA LEU A 445 -5.38 2.12 -43.69
C LEU A 445 -5.45 3.56 -44.22
N ILE A 446 -4.96 4.51 -43.43
CA ILE A 446 -4.87 5.92 -43.74
C ILE A 446 -3.42 6.36 -43.59
N THR A 447 -2.97 7.12 -44.57
CA THR A 447 -1.70 7.84 -44.51
C THR A 447 -1.95 9.24 -43.96
N GLU A 448 -1.31 9.58 -42.86
CA GLU A 448 -1.35 10.92 -42.27
C GLU A 448 0.05 11.52 -42.21
N LYS A 449 0.14 12.83 -42.43
CA LYS A 449 1.40 13.57 -42.25
C LYS A 449 1.66 13.78 -40.76
N THR A 450 2.84 13.38 -40.30
CA THR A 450 3.33 13.66 -38.94
C THR A 450 3.79 15.11 -38.81
N PRO A 451 3.96 15.64 -37.58
CA PRO A 451 4.42 17.01 -37.37
C PRO A 451 5.76 17.36 -38.02
N ASN A 452 6.64 16.36 -38.22
CA ASN A 452 7.92 16.49 -38.93
C ASN A 452 7.80 16.25 -40.47
N GLY A 453 6.60 16.11 -41.01
CA GLY A 453 6.33 15.99 -42.45
C GLY A 453 6.42 14.58 -43.05
N SER A 454 6.83 13.57 -42.28
CA SER A 454 6.86 12.17 -42.73
C SER A 454 5.46 11.56 -42.85
N ASP A 455 5.34 10.50 -43.65
CA ASP A 455 4.08 9.75 -43.79
C ASP A 455 3.96 8.68 -42.73
N ARG A 456 2.84 8.66 -42.00
CA ARG A 456 2.50 7.63 -41.02
C ARG A 456 1.27 6.86 -41.47
N LEU A 457 1.39 5.55 -41.50
CA LEU A 457 0.32 4.62 -41.83
C LEU A 457 -0.36 4.11 -40.55
N ARG A 458 -1.68 4.28 -40.45
CA ARG A 458 -2.49 3.75 -39.35
C ARG A 458 -3.81 3.15 -39.82
N ARG A 459 -4.46 2.35 -38.98
CA ARG A 459 -5.81 1.84 -39.25
C ARG A 459 -6.82 2.99 -39.38
N ALA A 460 -7.72 2.89 -40.36
CA ALA A 460 -8.82 3.83 -40.53
C ALA A 460 -9.80 3.73 -39.35
N LYS A 461 -10.32 4.88 -38.89
CA LYS A 461 -11.39 4.93 -37.87
C LYS A 461 -12.76 4.90 -38.54
N LEU A 462 -13.80 4.57 -37.78
CA LEU A 462 -15.19 4.58 -38.24
C LEU A 462 -15.54 5.94 -38.87
N GLY A 463 -16.04 5.93 -40.10
CA GLY A 463 -16.41 7.12 -40.86
C GLY A 463 -15.26 7.80 -41.62
N GLN A 464 -14.01 7.35 -41.50
CA GLN A 464 -12.92 7.85 -42.33
C GLN A 464 -12.80 7.08 -43.65
N VAL A 465 -12.54 7.78 -44.75
CA VAL A 465 -12.24 7.15 -46.04
C VAL A 465 -10.78 6.68 -46.02
N PRO A 466 -10.50 5.38 -46.19
CA PRO A 466 -9.14 4.86 -46.14
C PRO A 466 -8.34 5.22 -47.40
N SER A 467 -7.07 5.59 -47.22
CA SER A 467 -6.10 5.79 -48.31
C SER A 467 -5.73 4.47 -48.98
N HIS A 468 -5.69 3.38 -48.20
CA HIS A 468 -5.44 2.03 -48.68
C HIS A 468 -6.65 1.14 -48.36
N PRO A 469 -7.19 0.40 -49.34
CA PRO A 469 -8.39 -0.40 -49.15
C PRO A 469 -8.17 -1.52 -48.10
N ALA A 470 -9.27 -2.06 -47.56
CA ALA A 470 -9.21 -3.21 -46.67
C ALA A 470 -8.57 -4.42 -47.36
N ASN A 471 -7.67 -5.14 -46.69
CA ASN A 471 -7.13 -6.42 -47.19
C ASN A 471 -7.98 -7.63 -46.77
N CYS A 472 -8.99 -7.41 -45.92
CA CYS A 472 -9.91 -8.44 -45.47
C CYS A 472 -11.31 -7.87 -45.20
N ALA A 473 -12.33 -8.47 -45.82
CA ALA A 473 -13.74 -8.12 -45.64
C ALA A 473 -14.38 -8.76 -44.39
N ARG A 474 -13.65 -9.54 -43.59
CA ARG A 474 -14.17 -10.31 -42.43
C ARG A 474 -13.69 -9.82 -41.07
N THR A 475 -13.30 -8.54 -41.00
CA THR A 475 -12.65 -8.01 -39.78
C THR A 475 -13.61 -7.86 -38.61
N GLY A 476 -14.89 -7.57 -38.86
CA GLY A 476 -15.93 -7.51 -37.84
C GLY A 476 -16.19 -8.88 -37.22
N LEU A 477 -16.44 -9.91 -38.05
CA LEU A 477 -16.64 -11.29 -37.57
C LEU A 477 -15.45 -11.78 -36.73
N ILE A 478 -14.23 -11.59 -37.21
CA ILE A 478 -13.01 -12.01 -36.48
C ILE A 478 -12.91 -11.28 -35.13
N GLY A 479 -13.21 -9.98 -35.10
CA GLY A 479 -13.24 -9.19 -33.86
C GLY A 479 -14.25 -9.75 -32.85
N THR A 480 -15.44 -10.15 -33.32
CA THR A 480 -16.46 -10.80 -32.48
C THR A 480 -15.97 -12.14 -31.95
N LEU A 481 -15.42 -13.01 -32.80
CA LEU A 481 -14.89 -14.33 -32.40
C LEU A 481 -13.78 -14.20 -31.35
N ARG A 482 -12.87 -13.22 -31.49
CA ARG A 482 -11.84 -12.90 -30.47
C ARG A 482 -12.48 -12.47 -29.15
N THR A 483 -13.48 -11.61 -29.19
CA THR A 483 -14.19 -11.12 -27.99
C THR A 483 -14.88 -12.26 -27.25
N LYS A 484 -15.42 -13.24 -27.97
CA LYS A 484 -16.01 -14.47 -27.43
C LYS A 484 -14.97 -15.53 -27.02
N GLN A 485 -13.67 -15.24 -27.14
CA GLN A 485 -12.58 -16.17 -26.80
C GLN A 485 -12.62 -17.49 -27.59
N ILE A 486 -13.04 -17.43 -28.86
CA ILE A 486 -13.05 -18.61 -29.73
C ILE A 486 -11.61 -18.93 -30.16
N GLN A 487 -11.16 -20.16 -29.87
CA GLN A 487 -9.83 -20.60 -30.29
C GLN A 487 -9.70 -20.57 -31.80
N GLY A 488 -8.56 -20.06 -32.29
CA GLY A 488 -8.28 -20.00 -33.72
C GLY A 488 -9.07 -18.94 -34.49
N ALA A 489 -9.73 -17.97 -33.83
CA ALA A 489 -10.49 -16.89 -34.47
C ALA A 489 -9.72 -16.16 -35.60
N ASP A 490 -8.40 -16.10 -35.50
CA ASP A 490 -7.50 -15.44 -36.46
C ASP A 490 -6.93 -16.34 -37.54
N THR A 491 -7.10 -17.65 -37.38
CA THR A 491 -6.56 -18.64 -38.31
C THR A 491 -7.35 -18.61 -39.61
N ALA A 492 -6.68 -18.93 -40.71
CA ALA A 492 -7.35 -19.07 -41.98
C ALA A 492 -8.38 -20.22 -41.96
N ALA A 493 -8.15 -21.26 -41.14
CA ALA A 493 -9.00 -22.44 -41.05
C ALA A 493 -10.45 -22.11 -40.64
N VAL A 494 -10.64 -21.20 -39.67
CA VAL A 494 -11.97 -20.91 -39.13
C VAL A 494 -12.79 -19.98 -40.05
N VAL A 495 -12.19 -18.87 -40.51
CA VAL A 495 -12.96 -17.81 -41.19
C VAL A 495 -12.76 -17.79 -42.71
N CYS A 496 -11.59 -18.19 -43.22
CA CYS A 496 -11.33 -18.08 -44.66
C CYS A 496 -11.99 -19.20 -45.47
N GLY A 497 -12.19 -20.38 -44.88
CA GLY A 497 -12.77 -21.54 -45.57
C GLY A 497 -14.14 -21.25 -46.18
N THR A 498 -14.96 -20.45 -45.50
CA THR A 498 -16.33 -20.10 -45.92
C THR A 498 -16.43 -18.72 -46.57
N CYS A 499 -15.30 -18.07 -46.85
CA CYS A 499 -15.27 -16.75 -47.48
C CYS A 499 -15.44 -16.83 -49.00
N HIS A 500 -16.41 -16.11 -49.55
CA HIS A 500 -16.61 -16.01 -51.01
C HIS A 500 -15.44 -15.37 -51.77
N LEU A 501 -14.53 -14.67 -51.08
CA LEU A 501 -13.34 -14.07 -51.67
C LEU A 501 -12.09 -14.94 -51.49
N ARG A 502 -12.20 -16.19 -51.00
CA ARG A 502 -11.05 -17.03 -50.67
C ARG A 502 -10.10 -17.25 -51.84
N GLU A 503 -10.58 -17.69 -53.01
CA GLU A 503 -9.69 -17.92 -54.15
C GLU A 503 -8.97 -16.64 -54.59
N ALA A 504 -9.73 -15.53 -54.71
CA ALA A 504 -9.15 -14.24 -55.05
C ALA A 504 -8.11 -13.77 -54.01
N CYS A 505 -8.39 -13.99 -52.72
CA CYS A 505 -7.51 -13.60 -51.61
C CYS A 505 -6.18 -14.38 -51.59
N ILE A 506 -6.15 -15.61 -52.14
CA ILE A 506 -4.94 -16.44 -52.22
C ILE A 506 -4.02 -15.99 -53.36
N HIS A 507 -4.59 -15.50 -54.47
CA HIS A 507 -3.83 -15.24 -55.70
C HIS A 507 -3.68 -13.76 -56.07
N ALA A 508 -4.46 -12.87 -55.47
CA ALA A 508 -4.54 -11.47 -55.85
C ALA A 508 -4.91 -10.57 -54.66
N GLU A 509 -4.86 -9.27 -54.88
CA GLU A 509 -5.18 -8.23 -53.89
C GLU A 509 -6.23 -7.27 -54.46
N GLY A 510 -7.15 -6.82 -53.62
CA GLY A 510 -8.18 -5.87 -54.01
C GLY A 510 -9.06 -5.43 -52.83
N PRO A 511 -10.10 -4.62 -53.06
CA PRO A 511 -10.94 -4.10 -51.98
C PRO A 511 -11.63 -5.23 -51.20
N GLY A 512 -11.21 -5.45 -49.96
CA GLY A 512 -11.74 -6.47 -49.05
C GLY A 512 -11.09 -7.85 -49.16
N TYR A 513 -10.04 -8.04 -49.96
CA TYR A 513 -9.32 -9.32 -50.07
C TYR A 513 -7.83 -9.14 -50.42
N GLY A 514 -7.03 -10.17 -50.18
CA GLY A 514 -5.59 -10.16 -50.45
C GLY A 514 -4.72 -10.52 -49.25
N PHE A 515 -5.29 -10.58 -48.04
CA PHE A 515 -4.57 -10.97 -46.84
C PHE A 515 -3.79 -12.29 -46.97
N LEU A 516 -4.35 -13.34 -47.60
CA LEU A 516 -3.67 -14.64 -47.72
C LEU A 516 -2.47 -14.56 -48.68
N ASN A 517 -2.64 -13.89 -49.82
CA ASN A 517 -1.57 -13.63 -50.79
C ASN A 517 -0.43 -12.79 -50.15
N GLN A 518 -0.80 -11.68 -49.50
CA GLN A 518 0.14 -10.80 -48.79
C GLN A 518 0.92 -11.57 -47.72
N ARG A 519 0.22 -12.38 -46.92
CA ARG A 519 0.82 -13.19 -45.86
C ARG A 519 1.79 -14.24 -46.41
N HIS A 520 1.40 -14.96 -47.46
CA HIS A 520 2.27 -15.96 -48.10
C HIS A 520 3.53 -15.32 -48.69
N SER A 521 3.38 -14.20 -49.40
CA SER A 521 4.48 -13.43 -49.97
C SER A 521 5.44 -12.93 -48.89
N ALA A 522 4.92 -12.29 -47.83
CA ALA A 522 5.73 -11.74 -46.75
C ALA A 522 6.49 -12.80 -45.95
N LEU A 523 5.86 -13.93 -45.62
CA LEU A 523 6.51 -15.04 -44.89
C LEU A 523 7.59 -15.76 -45.71
N SER A 524 7.52 -15.69 -47.04
CA SER A 524 8.55 -16.24 -47.94
C SER A 524 9.77 -15.31 -48.10
N SER A 525 9.70 -14.08 -47.58
CA SER A 525 10.79 -13.10 -47.67
C SER A 525 11.93 -13.44 -46.71
N PRO A 526 13.21 -13.28 -47.10
CA PRO A 526 14.35 -13.42 -46.19
C PRO A 526 14.38 -12.32 -45.10
N GLN A 527 13.78 -11.16 -45.36
CA GLN A 527 13.71 -10.04 -44.42
C GLN A 527 12.27 -9.56 -44.30
N LEU A 528 11.69 -9.65 -43.10
CA LEU A 528 10.32 -9.19 -42.87
C LEU A 528 10.14 -8.46 -41.55
N ARG A 529 9.16 -7.56 -41.52
CA ARG A 529 8.76 -6.79 -40.33
C ARG A 529 7.38 -7.22 -39.91
N SER A 530 7.11 -7.34 -38.62
CA SER A 530 5.79 -7.78 -38.17
C SER A 530 5.40 -7.23 -36.82
N HIS A 531 4.09 -7.08 -36.61
CA HIS A 531 3.53 -7.01 -35.26
C HIS A 531 3.70 -8.38 -34.57
N PRO A 532 4.01 -8.43 -33.25
CA PRO A 532 4.11 -9.71 -32.52
C PRO A 532 2.92 -10.64 -32.74
N ASP A 533 1.69 -10.14 -32.58
CA ASP A 533 0.46 -10.91 -32.74
C ASP A 533 0.20 -11.42 -34.18
N SER A 534 0.88 -10.88 -35.21
CA SER A 534 0.67 -11.28 -36.61
C SER A 534 1.46 -12.52 -37.02
N LEU A 535 2.44 -12.93 -36.22
CA LEU A 535 3.32 -14.06 -36.52
C LEU A 535 2.57 -15.40 -36.48
N PRO A 536 2.86 -16.36 -37.38
CA PRO A 536 2.25 -17.69 -37.30
C PRO A 536 2.62 -18.43 -35.99
N ALA A 537 1.81 -19.41 -35.61
CA ALA A 537 2.20 -20.31 -34.53
C ALA A 537 3.33 -21.25 -35.00
N PRO A 538 4.22 -21.74 -34.11
CA PRO A 538 5.29 -22.67 -34.50
C PRO A 538 4.83 -23.98 -35.16
N LEU A 539 3.58 -24.39 -34.91
CA LEU A 539 2.98 -25.57 -35.57
C LEU A 539 2.61 -25.30 -37.04
N GLU A 540 2.47 -24.03 -37.43
CA GLU A 540 2.07 -23.60 -38.77
C GLU A 540 3.25 -23.05 -39.59
N TYR A 541 4.38 -22.74 -38.95
CA TYR A 541 5.53 -22.11 -39.57
C TYR A 541 6.82 -22.51 -38.87
N ASP A 542 7.82 -22.88 -39.66
CA ASP A 542 9.13 -23.29 -39.16
C ASP A 542 10.01 -22.06 -38.90
N TYR A 543 10.48 -21.93 -37.66
CA TYR A 543 11.36 -20.85 -37.20
C TYR A 543 12.81 -21.31 -36.99
N ALA A 544 13.16 -22.56 -37.33
CA ALA A 544 14.46 -23.16 -37.03
C ALA A 544 15.65 -22.47 -37.72
N SER A 545 15.41 -21.80 -38.86
CA SER A 545 16.40 -21.04 -39.64
C SER A 545 16.20 -19.51 -39.52
N THR A 546 15.42 -19.06 -38.54
CA THR A 546 15.00 -17.66 -38.38
C THR A 546 15.68 -16.98 -37.18
N ILE A 547 16.21 -15.77 -37.40
CA ILE A 547 16.54 -14.81 -36.34
C ILE A 547 15.33 -13.93 -36.07
N SER A 548 14.90 -13.83 -34.82
CA SER A 548 13.85 -12.89 -34.40
C SER A 548 14.43 -11.72 -33.64
N ILE A 549 14.16 -10.49 -34.09
CA ILE A 549 14.58 -9.27 -33.40
C ILE A 549 13.36 -8.62 -32.81
N TRP A 550 13.22 -8.61 -31.49
CA TRP A 550 12.13 -7.94 -30.80
C TRP A 550 12.52 -6.54 -30.38
N ASP A 551 11.83 -5.56 -30.93
CA ASP A 551 11.94 -4.18 -30.52
C ASP A 551 11.02 -3.90 -29.32
N GLU A 552 11.59 -3.30 -28.28
CA GLU A 552 10.87 -2.85 -27.09
C GLU A 552 10.03 -3.95 -26.35
N PRO A 553 10.53 -5.19 -26.19
CA PRO A 553 9.82 -6.35 -25.62
C PRO A 553 9.24 -6.13 -24.23
N GLY A 554 9.75 -5.18 -23.43
CA GLY A 554 9.15 -4.82 -22.15
C GLY A 554 7.68 -4.35 -22.25
N GLN A 555 7.22 -3.97 -23.45
CA GLN A 555 5.81 -3.67 -23.74
C GLN A 555 5.20 -4.59 -24.79
N SER A 556 5.92 -4.88 -25.89
CA SER A 556 5.37 -5.63 -27.03
C SER A 556 5.29 -7.15 -26.78
N PHE A 557 6.12 -7.69 -25.86
CA PHE A 557 6.08 -9.11 -25.51
C PHE A 557 4.98 -9.39 -24.48
N GLN A 558 3.80 -9.73 -25.00
CA GLN A 558 2.65 -10.14 -24.18
C GLN A 558 2.84 -11.54 -23.58
N VAL A 559 2.52 -11.68 -22.30
CA VAL A 559 2.56 -12.93 -21.52
C VAL A 559 1.23 -13.23 -20.81
N LYS A 560 0.25 -12.35 -20.96
CA LYS A 560 -0.99 -12.37 -20.22
C LYS A 560 -2.15 -12.13 -21.19
N ARG A 561 -3.14 -13.02 -21.17
CA ARG A 561 -4.46 -12.78 -21.78
C ARG A 561 -5.49 -12.52 -20.68
N ASP A 562 -6.33 -11.52 -20.90
CA ASP A 562 -7.41 -11.16 -19.98
C ASP A 562 -8.76 -11.52 -20.61
N ILE A 563 -9.54 -12.35 -19.91
CA ILE A 563 -10.94 -12.65 -20.24
C ILE A 563 -11.81 -11.79 -19.32
N VAL A 564 -12.57 -10.86 -19.91
CA VAL A 564 -13.50 -10.00 -19.18
C VAL A 564 -14.90 -10.56 -19.31
N ILE A 565 -15.48 -10.95 -18.18
CA ILE A 565 -16.80 -11.55 -18.04
C ILE A 565 -17.79 -10.49 -17.52
N THR A 566 -18.89 -10.34 -18.26
CA THR A 566 -20.02 -9.48 -17.93
C THR A 566 -21.22 -10.28 -17.45
N ARG A 567 -22.25 -9.59 -16.94
CA ARG A 567 -23.55 -10.21 -16.64
C ARG A 567 -24.15 -10.94 -17.85
N ALA A 568 -24.10 -10.33 -19.04
CA ALA A 568 -24.68 -10.93 -20.25
C ALA A 568 -23.96 -12.23 -20.62
N ASP A 569 -22.64 -12.30 -20.44
CA ASP A 569 -21.87 -13.52 -20.67
C ASP A 569 -22.27 -14.64 -19.69
N LEU A 570 -22.52 -14.29 -18.42
CA LEU A 570 -23.00 -15.24 -17.41
C LEU A 570 -24.40 -15.76 -17.76
N GLU A 571 -25.33 -14.88 -18.14
CA GLU A 571 -26.70 -15.25 -18.56
C GLU A 571 -26.68 -16.17 -19.79
N GLN A 572 -25.87 -15.87 -20.81
CA GLN A 572 -25.70 -16.75 -21.98
C GLN A 572 -25.17 -18.13 -21.57
N THR A 573 -24.22 -18.18 -20.64
CA THR A 573 -23.66 -19.44 -20.12
C THR A 573 -24.72 -20.25 -19.38
N ILE A 574 -25.56 -19.61 -18.57
CA ILE A 574 -26.68 -20.27 -17.87
C ILE A 574 -27.65 -20.88 -18.88
N VAL A 575 -28.09 -20.10 -19.87
CA VAL A 575 -29.02 -20.56 -20.92
C VAL A 575 -28.47 -21.78 -21.65
N ALA A 576 -27.17 -21.78 -21.96
CA ALA A 576 -26.52 -22.92 -22.60
C ALA A 576 -26.49 -24.18 -21.73
N LEU A 577 -26.36 -24.03 -20.41
CA LEU A 577 -26.32 -25.14 -19.47
C LEU A 577 -27.71 -25.70 -19.11
N VAL A 578 -28.80 -25.01 -19.44
CA VAL A 578 -30.18 -25.52 -19.21
C VAL A 578 -30.41 -26.87 -19.90
N THR A 579 -29.78 -27.11 -21.05
CA THR A 579 -29.85 -28.39 -21.76
C THR A 579 -29.00 -29.51 -21.14
N TYR A 580 -28.19 -29.18 -20.12
CA TYR A 580 -27.32 -30.09 -19.38
C TYR A 580 -27.58 -29.95 -17.86
N PRO A 581 -28.74 -30.41 -17.36
CA PRO A 581 -29.20 -30.13 -16.00
C PRO A 581 -28.21 -30.59 -14.91
N ASP A 582 -27.54 -31.72 -15.09
CA ASP A 582 -26.54 -32.22 -14.13
C ASP A 582 -25.32 -31.28 -14.02
N LEU A 583 -24.85 -30.75 -15.16
CA LEU A 583 -23.74 -29.78 -15.18
C LEU A 583 -24.17 -28.43 -14.63
N LEU A 584 -25.40 -27.99 -14.94
CA LEU A 584 -25.96 -26.77 -14.37
C LEU A 584 -26.04 -26.86 -12.85
N GLN A 585 -26.51 -27.99 -12.31
CA GLN A 585 -26.59 -28.22 -10.86
C GLN A 585 -25.21 -28.16 -10.20
N GLN A 586 -24.18 -28.72 -10.83
CA GLN A 586 -22.80 -28.67 -10.32
C GLN A 586 -22.22 -27.25 -10.28
N VAL A 587 -22.53 -26.40 -11.27
CA VAL A 587 -21.99 -25.04 -11.37
C VAL A 587 -22.89 -24.00 -10.67
N GLN A 588 -24.15 -24.35 -10.35
CA GLN A 588 -25.13 -23.46 -9.73
C GLN A 588 -24.59 -22.69 -8.51
N PRO A 589 -23.85 -23.31 -7.55
CA PRO A 589 -23.31 -22.56 -6.41
C PRO A 589 -22.38 -21.43 -6.83
N LEU A 590 -21.51 -21.67 -7.82
CA LEU A 590 -20.59 -20.67 -8.35
C LEU A 590 -21.35 -19.52 -9.04
N ILE A 591 -22.36 -19.86 -9.86
CA ILE A 591 -23.19 -18.86 -10.55
C ILE A 591 -23.96 -17.99 -9.55
N ALA A 592 -24.57 -18.62 -8.53
CA ALA A 592 -25.33 -17.93 -7.51
C ALA A 592 -24.48 -16.95 -6.70
N GLU A 593 -23.21 -17.28 -6.43
CA GLU A 593 -22.29 -16.39 -5.75
C GLU A 593 -21.78 -15.25 -6.66
N LEU A 594 -21.52 -15.52 -7.94
CA LEU A 594 -21.03 -14.51 -8.88
C LEU A 594 -22.09 -13.48 -9.30
N LEU A 595 -23.34 -13.91 -9.50
CA LEU A 595 -24.39 -13.09 -10.10
C LEU A 595 -24.64 -11.75 -9.36
N PRO A 596 -24.73 -11.70 -8.02
CA PRO A 596 -24.96 -10.45 -7.27
C PRO A 596 -23.84 -9.41 -7.44
N TYR A 597 -22.61 -9.84 -7.77
CA TYR A 597 -21.50 -8.92 -8.02
C TYR A 597 -21.56 -8.35 -9.45
N LEU A 598 -21.97 -9.17 -10.43
CA LEU A 598 -22.06 -8.77 -11.84
C LEU A 598 -23.32 -7.96 -12.14
N ASP A 599 -24.43 -8.20 -11.44
CA ASP A 599 -25.65 -7.41 -11.59
C ASP A 599 -25.63 -6.10 -10.77
N GLY A 600 -24.72 -6.01 -9.80
CA GLY A 600 -24.51 -4.84 -8.95
C GLY A 600 -25.39 -4.78 -7.71
N GLN A 601 -26.04 -5.87 -7.31
CA GLN A 601 -26.71 -6.00 -6.00
C GLN A 601 -25.70 -5.85 -4.86
N ILE A 602 -24.51 -6.48 -4.98
CA ILE A 602 -23.42 -6.33 -4.03
C ILE A 602 -22.45 -5.24 -4.51
N LYS A 603 -22.28 -4.21 -3.69
CA LYS A 603 -21.33 -3.12 -3.97
C LYS A 603 -19.89 -3.55 -3.67
N LEU A 604 -19.07 -3.60 -4.71
CA LEU A 604 -17.63 -3.78 -4.57
C LEU A 604 -16.95 -2.53 -3.96
N PRO A 605 -15.84 -2.70 -3.21
CA PRO A 605 -15.03 -1.58 -2.75
C PRO A 605 -14.42 -0.80 -3.93
N LYS A 606 -13.95 0.44 -3.67
CA LYS A 606 -13.46 1.38 -4.70
C LYS A 606 -12.43 0.77 -5.68
N PHE A 607 -11.56 -0.11 -5.21
CA PHE A 607 -10.49 -0.72 -6.02
C PHE A 607 -10.84 -2.13 -6.52
N GLY A 608 -12.06 -2.60 -6.23
CA GLY A 608 -12.48 -3.98 -6.50
C GLY A 608 -11.85 -4.97 -5.51
N GLN A 609 -11.98 -6.25 -5.83
CA GLN A 609 -11.35 -7.34 -5.11
C GLN A 609 -10.24 -7.98 -5.92
N ASN A 610 -9.13 -8.30 -5.26
CA ASN A 610 -7.97 -8.97 -5.85
C ASN A 610 -8.11 -10.50 -5.83
N HIS A 611 -7.15 -11.21 -6.41
CA HIS A 611 -7.20 -12.67 -6.55
C HIS A 611 -7.50 -13.41 -5.25
N SER A 612 -6.76 -13.13 -4.16
CA SER A 612 -6.98 -13.78 -2.86
C SER A 612 -8.37 -13.49 -2.27
N GLN A 613 -8.88 -12.28 -2.48
CA GLN A 613 -10.21 -11.88 -2.00
C GLN A 613 -11.31 -12.57 -2.80
N VAL A 614 -11.16 -12.66 -4.13
CA VAL A 614 -12.11 -13.36 -5.01
C VAL A 614 -12.12 -14.86 -4.69
N LEU A 615 -10.96 -15.50 -4.49
CA LEU A 615 -10.90 -16.91 -4.07
C LEU A 615 -11.62 -17.16 -2.75
N ALA A 616 -11.50 -16.24 -1.79
CA ALA A 616 -12.18 -16.36 -0.50
C ALA A 616 -13.70 -16.16 -0.59
N LEU A 617 -14.21 -15.58 -1.69
CA LEU A 617 -15.65 -15.43 -1.93
C LEU A 617 -16.26 -16.66 -2.60
N LEU A 618 -15.56 -17.23 -3.58
CA LEU A 618 -16.13 -18.25 -4.46
C LEU A 618 -16.16 -19.62 -3.77
N PRO A 619 -17.20 -20.43 -4.02
CA PRO A 619 -17.31 -21.76 -3.42
C PRO A 619 -16.27 -22.72 -4.00
N ASP A 620 -16.01 -23.81 -3.28
CA ASP A 620 -15.23 -24.94 -3.79
C ASP A 620 -15.96 -25.62 -4.95
N VAL A 621 -15.21 -25.97 -6.00
CA VAL A 621 -15.75 -26.49 -7.28
C VAL A 621 -15.13 -27.85 -7.68
N ASP A 622 -14.57 -28.59 -6.72
CA ASP A 622 -13.82 -29.84 -6.98
C ASP A 622 -14.65 -30.95 -7.63
N GLN A 623 -15.98 -30.89 -7.49
CA GLN A 623 -16.90 -31.90 -8.04
C GLN A 623 -17.27 -31.64 -9.50
N VAL A 624 -16.88 -30.50 -10.09
CA VAL A 624 -17.29 -30.11 -11.44
C VAL A 624 -16.41 -30.78 -12.50
N SER A 625 -17.03 -31.52 -13.42
CA SER A 625 -16.30 -32.13 -14.54
C SER A 625 -15.98 -31.09 -15.63
N ILE A 626 -14.73 -30.60 -15.64
CA ILE A 626 -14.26 -29.60 -16.62
C ILE A 626 -14.38 -30.11 -18.06
N SER A 627 -14.02 -31.37 -18.34
CA SER A 627 -14.08 -31.93 -19.69
C SER A 627 -15.51 -32.09 -20.22
N ALA A 628 -16.46 -32.40 -19.34
CA ALA A 628 -17.88 -32.44 -19.70
C ALA A 628 -18.42 -31.04 -20.01
N LEU A 629 -18.01 -30.02 -19.23
CA LEU A 629 -18.36 -28.62 -19.50
C LEU A 629 -17.79 -28.12 -20.82
N GLU A 630 -16.55 -28.45 -21.15
CA GLU A 630 -15.95 -28.07 -22.44
C GLU A 630 -16.72 -28.64 -23.62
N LYS A 631 -17.17 -29.90 -23.51
CA LYS A 631 -18.00 -30.53 -24.52
C LYS A 631 -19.38 -29.88 -24.62
N ALA A 632 -19.99 -29.54 -23.48
CA ALA A 632 -21.31 -28.93 -23.42
C ALA A 632 -21.34 -27.48 -23.94
N LEU A 633 -20.28 -26.71 -23.64
CA LEU A 633 -20.14 -25.29 -23.99
C LEU A 633 -19.36 -25.07 -25.29
N GLN A 634 -19.08 -26.14 -26.03
CA GLN A 634 -18.36 -26.07 -27.29
C GLN A 634 -19.08 -25.11 -28.25
N PRO A 635 -18.39 -24.10 -28.79
CA PRO A 635 -19.02 -23.11 -29.65
C PRO A 635 -19.47 -23.75 -30.96
N ASN A 636 -20.74 -23.56 -31.33
CA ASN A 636 -21.25 -24.00 -32.61
C ASN A 636 -20.92 -22.99 -33.72
N LEU A 637 -19.89 -23.28 -34.51
CA LEU A 637 -19.46 -22.45 -35.64
C LEU A 637 -20.14 -22.83 -36.97
N SER A 638 -21.15 -23.71 -36.96
CA SER A 638 -21.81 -24.17 -38.20
C SER A 638 -22.47 -23.04 -38.98
N PHE A 639 -22.84 -21.93 -38.32
CA PHE A 639 -23.41 -20.76 -38.99
C PHE A 639 -22.45 -20.10 -40.00
N LEU A 640 -21.15 -20.37 -39.88
CA LEU A 640 -20.16 -19.93 -40.86
C LEU A 640 -20.31 -20.66 -42.19
N ASP A 641 -20.82 -21.89 -42.18
CA ASP A 641 -21.07 -22.72 -43.35
C ASP A 641 -22.58 -22.83 -43.64
N THR A 642 -23.06 -21.93 -44.49
CA THR A 642 -24.48 -21.74 -44.74
C THR A 642 -25.08 -22.81 -45.66
N THR A 643 -24.24 -23.62 -46.32
CA THR A 643 -24.67 -24.55 -47.37
C THR A 643 -24.59 -26.02 -46.97
N THR A 644 -23.94 -26.34 -45.85
CA THR A 644 -23.87 -27.72 -45.33
C THR A 644 -25.26 -28.36 -45.15
N GLN A 645 -26.26 -27.57 -44.77
CA GLN A 645 -27.66 -28.01 -44.67
C GLN A 645 -28.26 -28.53 -46.00
N TYR A 646 -27.66 -28.17 -47.14
CA TYR A 646 -28.04 -28.63 -48.48
C TYR A 646 -27.14 -29.77 -48.98
N GLY A 647 -26.30 -30.37 -48.12
CA GLY A 647 -25.45 -31.52 -48.43
C GLY A 647 -24.08 -31.20 -49.06
N VAL A 648 -23.71 -29.92 -49.19
CA VAL A 648 -22.41 -29.48 -49.74
C VAL A 648 -21.83 -28.37 -48.88
N ALA A 649 -20.57 -28.50 -48.44
CA ALA A 649 -19.91 -27.48 -47.63
C ALA A 649 -19.65 -26.21 -48.44
N SER A 650 -19.71 -25.04 -47.79
CA SER A 650 -19.49 -23.74 -48.44
C SER A 650 -18.10 -23.64 -49.05
N ALA A 651 -17.12 -24.32 -48.45
CA ALA A 651 -15.74 -24.39 -48.94
C ALA A 651 -15.62 -25.11 -50.30
N ASP A 652 -16.51 -26.05 -50.58
CA ASP A 652 -16.47 -26.89 -51.80
C ASP A 652 -17.27 -26.31 -52.96
N LEU A 653 -18.04 -25.24 -52.70
CA LEU A 653 -18.81 -24.56 -53.74
C LEU A 653 -17.92 -23.74 -54.68
N PRO A 654 -18.23 -23.69 -55.99
CA PRO A 654 -17.62 -22.74 -56.91
C PRO A 654 -17.79 -21.27 -56.44
N PRO A 655 -16.86 -20.37 -56.79
CA PRO A 655 -16.87 -18.97 -56.31
C PRO A 655 -18.18 -18.23 -56.55
N SER A 656 -18.80 -18.43 -57.71
CA SER A 656 -20.06 -17.80 -58.12
C SER A 656 -21.26 -18.23 -57.27
N LEU A 657 -21.29 -19.49 -56.82
CA LEU A 657 -22.31 -20.02 -55.93
C LEU A 657 -22.01 -19.63 -54.49
N ARG A 658 -20.75 -19.74 -54.04
CA ARG A 658 -20.34 -19.34 -52.68
C ARG A 658 -20.76 -17.90 -52.39
N LYS A 659 -20.57 -16.96 -53.34
CA LYS A 659 -20.98 -15.56 -53.23
C LYS A 659 -22.48 -15.36 -52.96
N LYS A 660 -23.37 -16.22 -53.51
CA LYS A 660 -24.83 -16.12 -53.31
C LYS A 660 -25.28 -16.58 -51.93
N PHE A 661 -24.54 -17.51 -51.32
CA PHE A 661 -24.89 -18.13 -50.04
C PHE A 661 -24.06 -17.57 -48.87
N THR A 662 -23.12 -16.66 -49.14
CA THR A 662 -22.24 -16.08 -48.12
C THR A 662 -22.84 -14.78 -47.57
N PHE A 663 -23.15 -14.75 -46.27
CA PHE A 663 -23.63 -13.55 -45.58
C PHE A 663 -22.57 -12.45 -45.47
N LYS A 664 -23.01 -11.20 -45.29
CA LYS A 664 -22.13 -10.05 -45.08
C LYS A 664 -21.43 -10.13 -43.71
N ASP A 665 -20.34 -9.38 -43.56
CA ASP A 665 -19.56 -9.39 -42.31
C ASP A 665 -20.36 -8.94 -41.11
N GLU A 666 -21.14 -7.86 -41.26
CA GLU A 666 -22.03 -7.34 -40.22
C GLU A 666 -23.08 -8.37 -39.76
N GLU A 667 -23.65 -9.11 -40.71
CA GLU A 667 -24.64 -10.16 -40.44
C GLU A 667 -24.01 -11.32 -39.67
N LEU A 668 -22.87 -11.85 -40.13
CA LEU A 668 -22.16 -12.93 -39.44
C LEU A 668 -21.63 -12.49 -38.07
N ALA A 669 -21.11 -11.27 -37.94
CA ALA A 669 -20.64 -10.72 -36.68
C ALA A 669 -21.79 -10.55 -35.68
N SER A 670 -22.94 -10.05 -36.13
CA SER A 670 -24.15 -9.93 -35.30
C SER A 670 -24.67 -11.31 -34.87
N GLN A 671 -24.72 -12.27 -35.79
CA GLN A 671 -25.11 -13.64 -35.49
C GLN A 671 -24.14 -14.30 -34.49
N ALA A 672 -22.83 -14.13 -34.66
CA ALA A 672 -21.82 -14.61 -33.74
C ALA A 672 -21.99 -14.00 -32.34
N GLU A 673 -22.28 -12.70 -32.25
CA GLU A 673 -22.48 -12.00 -30.98
C GLU A 673 -23.70 -12.55 -30.20
N GLN A 674 -24.78 -12.87 -30.92
CA GLN A 674 -26.03 -13.37 -30.37
C GLN A 674 -26.00 -14.86 -30.02
N THR A 675 -25.30 -15.68 -30.81
CA THR A 675 -25.37 -17.14 -30.72
C THR A 675 -24.17 -17.78 -30.01
N LEU A 676 -22.99 -17.15 -30.06
CA LEU A 676 -21.79 -17.74 -29.46
C LEU A 676 -21.65 -17.38 -27.99
N ILE A 677 -21.42 -18.40 -27.19
CA ILE A 677 -21.12 -18.30 -25.77
C ILE A 677 -19.64 -17.96 -25.62
N LYS A 678 -19.34 -16.94 -24.82
CA LYS A 678 -17.97 -16.60 -24.47
C LYS A 678 -17.30 -17.77 -23.75
N GLN A 679 -16.11 -18.15 -24.17
CA GLN A 679 -15.36 -19.26 -23.56
C GLN A 679 -14.59 -18.74 -22.34
N TRP A 680 -15.14 -18.93 -21.13
CA TRP A 680 -14.52 -18.45 -19.88
C TRP A 680 -14.65 -19.42 -18.70
N LEU A 681 -15.77 -20.14 -18.58
CA LEU A 681 -16.08 -20.94 -17.40
C LEU A 681 -15.10 -22.11 -17.16
N PRO A 682 -14.71 -22.92 -18.18
CA PRO A 682 -13.71 -23.98 -17.97
C PRO A 682 -12.37 -23.43 -17.46
N ASP A 683 -11.91 -22.30 -17.99
CA ASP A 683 -10.66 -21.66 -17.55
C ASP A 683 -10.76 -21.10 -16.13
N LEU A 684 -11.91 -20.52 -15.75
CA LEU A 684 -12.15 -20.11 -14.37
C LEU A 684 -12.04 -21.30 -13.42
N LEU A 685 -12.69 -22.43 -13.73
CA LEU A 685 -12.65 -23.63 -12.89
C LEU A 685 -11.23 -24.21 -12.77
N ARG A 686 -10.41 -24.16 -13.82
CA ARG A 686 -9.00 -24.56 -13.75
C ARG A 686 -8.20 -23.69 -12.78
N VAL A 687 -8.47 -22.38 -12.74
CA VAL A 687 -7.83 -21.46 -11.80
C VAL A 687 -8.32 -21.70 -10.38
N LEU A 688 -9.63 -21.89 -10.18
CA LEU A 688 -10.20 -22.16 -8.85
C LEU A 688 -9.69 -23.48 -8.25
N THR A 689 -9.54 -24.52 -9.08
CA THR A 689 -9.02 -25.84 -8.65
C THR A 689 -7.49 -25.92 -8.61
N GLY A 690 -6.78 -24.81 -8.90
CA GLY A 690 -5.31 -24.78 -8.93
C GLY A 690 -4.66 -25.60 -10.06
N LYS A 691 -5.44 -26.13 -11.02
CA LYS A 691 -4.93 -26.86 -12.19
C LYS A 691 -4.20 -25.95 -13.18
N THR A 692 -4.48 -24.66 -13.15
CA THR A 692 -3.83 -23.67 -14.00
C THR A 692 -3.58 -22.40 -13.20
N GLN A 693 -2.39 -21.83 -13.37
CA GLN A 693 -2.04 -20.56 -12.76
C GLN A 693 -2.80 -19.42 -13.43
N GLY A 694 -3.44 -18.57 -12.64
CA GLY A 694 -4.22 -17.45 -13.14
C GLY A 694 -4.48 -16.43 -12.04
N ALA A 695 -4.84 -15.21 -12.44
CA ALA A 695 -5.26 -14.16 -11.52
C ALA A 695 -6.74 -13.83 -11.72
N LEU A 696 -7.43 -13.53 -10.62
CA LEU A 696 -8.84 -13.16 -10.62
C LEU A 696 -8.98 -11.74 -10.10
N ARG A 697 -9.90 -10.98 -10.69
CA ARG A 697 -10.24 -9.64 -10.21
C ARG A 697 -11.71 -9.34 -10.41
N LEU A 698 -12.38 -8.87 -9.36
CA LEU A 698 -13.73 -8.32 -9.46
C LEU A 698 -13.67 -6.80 -9.35
N HIS A 699 -14.05 -6.09 -10.41
CA HIS A 699 -14.03 -4.62 -10.42
C HIS A 699 -15.12 -4.07 -11.33
N GLN A 700 -15.87 -3.06 -10.87
CA GLN A 700 -16.91 -2.38 -11.66
C GLN A 700 -17.92 -3.34 -12.32
N ARG A 701 -18.40 -4.35 -11.58
CA ARG A 701 -19.34 -5.39 -12.05
C ARG A 701 -18.80 -6.29 -13.15
N LEU A 702 -17.47 -6.35 -13.29
CA LEU A 702 -16.78 -7.24 -14.22
C LEU A 702 -15.93 -8.22 -13.42
N LEU A 703 -15.95 -9.48 -13.82
CA LEU A 703 -14.94 -10.46 -13.44
C LEU A 703 -13.88 -10.49 -14.53
N THR A 704 -12.63 -10.26 -14.17
CA THR A 704 -11.48 -10.42 -15.05
C THR A 704 -10.71 -11.65 -14.63
N LEU A 705 -10.56 -12.58 -15.57
CA LEU A 705 -9.74 -13.77 -15.47
C LEU A 705 -8.48 -13.55 -16.32
N SER A 706 -7.33 -13.44 -15.67
CA SER A 706 -6.04 -13.27 -16.33
C SER A 706 -5.31 -14.60 -16.36
N LEU A 707 -4.83 -15.01 -17.53
CA LEU A 707 -4.17 -16.29 -17.77
C LEU A 707 -2.84 -16.09 -18.49
N LEU A 708 -1.92 -17.04 -18.34
CA LEU A 708 -0.67 -17.06 -19.09
C LEU A 708 -0.97 -17.20 -20.59
N ASP A 709 -0.47 -16.27 -21.40
CA ASP A 709 -0.43 -16.40 -22.84
C ASP A 709 0.98 -16.85 -23.26
N THR A 710 1.06 -18.04 -23.82
CA THR A 710 2.32 -18.67 -24.23
C THR A 710 2.65 -18.44 -25.70
N ARG A 711 1.80 -17.75 -26.48
CA ARG A 711 1.98 -17.59 -27.92
C ARG A 711 3.33 -16.97 -28.29
N HIS A 712 3.65 -15.79 -27.74
CA HIS A 712 4.94 -15.15 -28.01
C HIS A 712 6.10 -15.96 -27.47
N ARG A 713 5.95 -16.56 -26.28
CA ARG A 713 6.96 -17.46 -25.72
C ARG A 713 7.23 -18.66 -26.62
N ALA A 714 6.20 -19.27 -27.21
CA ALA A 714 6.34 -20.40 -28.10
C ALA A 714 7.03 -20.01 -29.41
N ILE A 715 6.69 -18.84 -29.99
CA ILE A 715 7.39 -18.30 -31.16
C ILE A 715 8.87 -18.07 -30.83
N ALA A 716 9.15 -17.42 -29.70
CA ALA A 716 10.51 -17.24 -29.21
C ALA A 716 11.25 -18.58 -29.10
N GLN A 717 10.63 -19.56 -28.45
CA GLN A 717 11.16 -20.90 -28.25
C GLN A 717 11.19 -21.77 -29.51
N ALA A 718 10.70 -21.28 -30.65
CA ALA A 718 10.86 -21.92 -31.95
C ALA A 718 11.98 -21.28 -32.78
N SER A 719 12.25 -19.97 -32.63
CA SER A 719 13.30 -19.25 -33.36
C SER A 719 14.71 -19.71 -33.02
N SER A 720 15.56 -19.87 -34.04
CA SER A 720 16.96 -20.29 -33.89
C SER A 720 17.73 -19.41 -32.90
N ALA A 721 17.59 -18.09 -33.05
CA ALA A 721 18.15 -17.08 -32.15
C ALA A 721 17.20 -15.88 -32.02
N ILE A 722 17.28 -15.20 -30.89
CA ILE A 722 16.44 -14.03 -30.60
C ILE A 722 17.27 -12.90 -30.02
N ILE A 723 17.05 -11.70 -30.55
CA ILE A 723 17.69 -10.48 -30.10
C ILE A 723 16.61 -9.53 -29.58
N PHE A 724 16.64 -9.24 -28.29
CA PHE A 724 15.75 -8.33 -27.59
C PHE A 724 16.41 -6.95 -27.50
N LEU A 725 15.78 -5.94 -28.09
CA LEU A 725 16.26 -4.56 -28.10
C LEU A 725 15.48 -3.75 -27.06
N ASP A 726 16.00 -3.64 -25.83
CA ASP A 726 15.34 -2.86 -24.78
C ASP A 726 16.36 -2.29 -23.79
N ALA A 727 16.52 -0.96 -23.81
CA ALA A 727 17.45 -0.27 -22.91
C ALA A 727 17.10 -0.43 -21.43
N THR A 728 15.85 -0.78 -21.11
CA THR A 728 15.31 -0.67 -19.76
C THR A 728 14.72 -1.96 -19.21
N LEU A 729 14.61 -3.00 -20.03
CA LEU A 729 14.15 -4.31 -19.57
C LEU A 729 15.28 -5.00 -18.80
N SER A 730 14.97 -5.51 -17.60
CA SER A 730 15.95 -6.28 -16.84
C SER A 730 16.03 -7.72 -17.36
N ARG A 731 17.21 -8.34 -17.22
CA ARG A 731 17.43 -9.74 -17.56
C ARG A 731 16.49 -10.66 -16.79
N GLU A 732 16.23 -10.34 -15.52
CA GLU A 732 15.35 -11.12 -14.65
C GLU A 732 13.88 -11.04 -15.10
N ASP A 733 13.40 -9.85 -15.48
CA ASP A 733 12.02 -9.70 -15.98
C ASP A 733 11.83 -10.37 -17.35
N LEU A 734 12.84 -10.31 -18.22
CA LEU A 734 12.83 -11.03 -19.49
C LEU A 734 12.84 -12.55 -19.28
N ALA A 735 13.67 -13.06 -18.36
CA ALA A 735 13.72 -14.47 -18.01
C ALA A 735 12.37 -14.98 -17.48
N LEU A 736 11.68 -14.20 -16.64
CA LEU A 736 10.30 -14.52 -16.21
C LEU A 736 9.33 -14.59 -17.39
N LYS A 737 9.41 -13.63 -18.33
CA LYS A 737 8.56 -13.63 -19.53
C LYS A 737 8.83 -14.84 -20.43
N LEU A 738 10.09 -15.26 -20.57
CA LEU A 738 10.51 -16.41 -21.36
C LEU A 738 10.30 -17.76 -20.65
N GLY A 739 10.23 -17.76 -19.32
CA GLY A 739 10.22 -18.98 -18.52
C GLY A 739 11.56 -19.74 -18.59
N CYS A 740 12.69 -19.03 -18.64
CA CYS A 740 14.04 -19.59 -18.67
C CYS A 740 14.91 -19.11 -17.50
N ASP A 741 16.10 -19.68 -17.31
CA ASP A 741 17.05 -19.18 -16.32
C ASP A 741 17.69 -17.86 -16.83
N PRO A 742 17.83 -16.81 -15.99
CA PRO A 742 18.49 -15.57 -16.38
C PRO A 742 19.87 -15.75 -17.01
N ARG A 743 20.61 -16.82 -16.68
CA ARG A 743 21.94 -17.11 -17.24
C ARG A 743 21.93 -17.56 -18.69
N GLU A 744 20.77 -18.01 -19.20
CA GLU A 744 20.59 -18.35 -20.60
C GLU A 744 20.57 -17.10 -21.49
N ILE A 745 20.35 -15.91 -20.91
CA ILE A 745 20.27 -14.64 -21.62
C ILE A 745 21.65 -13.98 -21.66
N TYR A 746 22.19 -13.89 -22.87
CA TYR A 746 23.39 -13.11 -23.17
C TYR A 746 23.07 -11.62 -23.08
N LEU A 747 23.61 -10.95 -22.07
CA LEU A 747 23.34 -9.54 -21.80
C LEU A 747 24.47 -8.67 -22.32
N CYS A 748 24.17 -7.75 -23.25
CA CYS A 748 25.16 -6.85 -23.82
C CYS A 748 24.69 -5.39 -23.86
N TYR A 749 25.63 -4.45 -23.94
CA TYR A 749 25.33 -3.03 -24.12
C TYR A 749 26.47 -2.28 -24.81
N GLN A 750 26.12 -1.26 -25.59
CA GLN A 750 27.08 -0.37 -26.21
C GLN A 750 27.59 0.67 -25.21
N VAL A 751 28.91 0.81 -25.12
CA VAL A 751 29.55 1.91 -24.38
C VAL A 751 29.18 3.23 -25.05
N THR A 752 28.65 4.16 -24.27
CA THR A 752 28.23 5.49 -24.74
C THR A 752 29.13 6.56 -24.12
N PRO A 753 29.51 7.63 -24.85
CA PRO A 753 30.27 8.73 -24.29
C PRO A 753 29.55 9.38 -23.10
N LEU A 754 30.32 10.05 -22.23
CA LEU A 754 29.76 10.82 -21.12
C LEU A 754 28.88 11.95 -21.69
N ILE A 755 27.63 12.02 -21.20
CA ILE A 755 26.64 13.00 -21.64
C ILE A 755 26.76 14.23 -20.74
N ASP A 756 27.66 15.14 -21.08
CA ASP A 756 27.87 16.39 -20.32
C ASP A 756 26.84 17.47 -20.67
N ASN A 757 26.15 17.32 -21.80
CA ASN A 757 25.25 18.31 -22.37
C ASN A 757 23.76 18.12 -21.95
N LEU A 758 23.47 17.20 -21.02
CA LEU A 758 22.10 16.93 -20.53
C LEU A 758 21.96 17.26 -19.06
N ARG A 759 21.14 18.27 -18.76
CA ARG A 759 20.76 18.63 -17.39
C ARG A 759 19.46 17.93 -17.00
N LEU A 760 19.51 17.09 -15.97
CA LEU A 760 18.33 16.46 -15.36
C LEU A 760 17.97 17.20 -14.08
N LEU A 761 16.76 17.77 -14.03
CA LEU A 761 16.22 18.47 -12.87
C LEU A 761 14.99 17.75 -12.34
N GLN A 762 14.97 17.34 -11.08
CA GLN A 762 13.83 16.69 -10.44
C GLN A 762 13.23 17.60 -9.35
N VAL A 763 11.92 17.80 -9.43
CA VAL A 763 11.16 18.60 -8.45
C VAL A 763 10.58 17.68 -7.38
N THR A 764 11.11 17.77 -6.16
CA THR A 764 10.92 16.75 -5.10
C THR A 764 9.83 17.06 -4.09
N ASP A 765 9.07 18.14 -4.28
CA ASP A 765 8.03 18.58 -3.33
C ASP A 765 6.64 18.70 -3.99
N THR A 766 6.42 17.95 -5.08
CA THR A 766 5.16 17.96 -5.84
C THR A 766 4.33 16.68 -5.65
N GLY A 767 4.87 15.67 -4.99
CA GLY A 767 4.27 14.35 -4.85
C GLY A 767 4.55 13.48 -6.09
N ARG A 768 3.91 12.30 -6.15
CA ARG A 768 3.99 11.43 -7.34
C ARG A 768 3.29 11.98 -8.58
N MET A 769 2.49 13.04 -8.46
CA MET A 769 1.79 13.69 -9.58
C MET A 769 1.02 12.70 -10.51
N GLY A 770 0.40 11.67 -9.93
CA GLY A 770 -0.33 10.62 -10.66
C GLY A 770 -1.65 11.09 -11.30
N MET A 771 -2.48 10.16 -11.77
CA MET A 771 -3.78 10.46 -12.43
C MET A 771 -4.84 11.13 -11.53
N GLN A 772 -4.62 11.15 -10.21
CA GLN A 772 -5.47 11.81 -9.22
C GLN A 772 -4.67 12.95 -8.57
N ARG A 773 -4.94 14.19 -9.00
CA ARG A 773 -4.25 15.40 -8.52
C ARG A 773 -5.23 16.32 -7.80
N GLY A 774 -4.81 16.91 -6.69
CA GLY A 774 -5.56 17.96 -6.01
C GLY A 774 -5.44 19.32 -6.72
N LYS A 775 -6.29 20.28 -6.35
CA LYS A 775 -6.26 21.65 -6.92
C LYS A 775 -4.89 22.33 -6.77
N ASP A 776 -4.22 22.14 -5.64
CA ASP A 776 -2.90 22.75 -5.40
C ASP A 776 -1.81 22.16 -6.30
N GLN A 777 -1.77 20.82 -6.46
CA GLN A 777 -0.83 20.17 -7.38
C GLN A 777 -1.03 20.66 -8.82
N GLN A 778 -2.28 20.80 -9.28
CA GLN A 778 -2.58 21.33 -10.62
C GLN A 778 -2.12 22.78 -10.78
N ARG A 779 -2.41 23.65 -9.80
CA ARG A 779 -1.94 25.04 -9.79
C ARG A 779 -0.42 25.12 -9.88
N ARG A 780 0.31 24.36 -9.05
CA ARG A 780 1.78 24.35 -9.01
C ARG A 780 2.37 23.80 -10.32
N THR A 781 1.77 22.75 -10.89
CA THR A 781 2.15 22.24 -12.21
C THR A 781 2.01 23.34 -13.26
N ALA A 782 0.84 23.99 -13.32
CA ALA A 782 0.58 25.04 -14.30
C ALA A 782 1.56 26.21 -14.19
N ALA A 783 1.90 26.63 -12.96
CA ALA A 783 2.90 27.67 -12.72
C ALA A 783 4.29 27.30 -13.26
N ILE A 784 4.75 26.06 -13.03
CA ILE A 784 6.02 25.57 -13.58
C ILE A 784 5.97 25.49 -15.11
N LEU A 785 4.89 24.97 -15.68
CA LEU A 785 4.74 24.86 -17.14
C LEU A 785 4.78 26.25 -17.79
N ASN A 786 4.04 27.22 -17.27
CA ASN A 786 4.03 28.60 -17.75
C ASN A 786 5.43 29.23 -17.65
N TYR A 787 6.14 29.01 -16.53
CA TYR A 787 7.49 29.53 -16.34
C TYR A 787 8.46 29.06 -17.43
N TYR A 788 8.46 27.77 -17.77
CA TYR A 788 9.38 27.26 -18.79
C TYR A 788 8.92 27.59 -20.22
N GLN A 789 7.61 27.59 -20.48
CA GLN A 789 7.05 27.97 -21.78
C GLN A 789 7.36 29.42 -22.18
N THR A 790 7.56 30.32 -21.21
CA THR A 790 7.97 31.70 -21.49
C THR A 790 9.48 31.85 -21.76
N LYS A 791 10.30 30.85 -21.40
CA LYS A 791 11.76 30.89 -21.53
C LYS A 791 12.31 30.15 -22.74
N ASP A 792 11.68 29.03 -23.10
CA ASP A 792 12.12 28.18 -24.19
C ASP A 792 10.96 27.93 -25.15
N SER A 793 11.14 28.32 -26.41
CA SER A 793 10.16 28.07 -27.48
C SER A 793 10.21 26.64 -28.01
N LYS A 794 11.30 25.90 -27.76
CA LYS A 794 11.50 24.49 -28.11
C LYS A 794 11.29 23.60 -26.88
N ILE A 795 10.12 23.75 -26.25
CA ILE A 795 9.71 22.97 -25.09
C ILE A 795 8.59 22.00 -25.42
N GLN A 796 8.60 20.83 -24.79
CA GLN A 796 7.48 19.91 -24.82
C GLN A 796 7.21 19.29 -23.46
N VAL A 797 5.94 18.94 -23.24
CA VAL A 797 5.48 18.35 -21.99
C VAL A 797 4.87 16.99 -22.26
N ILE A 798 5.24 16.00 -21.45
CA ILE A 798 4.58 14.69 -21.39
C ILE A 798 3.83 14.58 -20.07
N ASP A 799 2.53 14.32 -20.15
CA ASP A 799 1.65 14.12 -19.00
C ASP A 799 0.73 12.90 -19.22
N PHE A 800 -0.11 12.52 -18.26
CA PHE A 800 -1.15 11.53 -18.48
C PHE A 800 -2.18 12.07 -19.46
N LYS A 801 -2.71 11.18 -20.32
CA LYS A 801 -3.76 11.50 -21.31
C LYS A 801 -4.95 12.29 -20.74
N ARG A 802 -5.26 12.12 -19.46
CA ARG A 802 -6.30 12.87 -18.75
C ARG A 802 -6.03 14.39 -18.65
N PHE A 803 -4.76 14.77 -18.59
CA PHE A 803 -4.30 16.15 -18.41
C PHE A 803 -3.62 16.72 -19.67
N ALA A 804 -3.16 15.86 -20.59
CA ALA A 804 -2.57 16.27 -21.85
C ALA A 804 -3.60 16.94 -22.77
N ASN A 805 -3.25 18.12 -23.31
CA ASN A 805 -3.99 18.79 -24.38
C ASN A 805 -3.42 18.39 -25.76
N GLN A 806 -3.93 18.98 -26.86
CA GLN A 806 -3.52 18.63 -28.23
C GLN A 806 -2.02 18.88 -28.51
N ASN A 807 -1.40 19.82 -27.79
CA ASN A 807 0.00 20.18 -27.98
C ASN A 807 0.94 19.45 -27.00
N MET A 808 0.42 18.58 -26.14
CA MET A 808 1.21 17.83 -25.16
C MET A 808 1.35 16.36 -25.56
N GLY A 809 2.51 15.81 -25.22
CA GLY A 809 2.74 14.37 -25.22
C GLY A 809 1.97 13.67 -24.10
N ALA A 810 1.70 12.39 -24.29
CA ALA A 810 1.06 11.52 -23.32
C ALA A 810 1.98 10.36 -22.93
N TRP A 811 2.04 10.04 -21.64
CA TRP A 811 2.71 8.82 -21.15
C TRP A 811 2.25 7.58 -21.93
N TRP A 812 3.19 6.70 -22.24
CA TRP A 812 3.06 5.47 -23.06
C TRP A 812 2.70 5.67 -24.54
N ARG A 813 2.23 6.86 -24.95
CA ARG A 813 2.02 7.20 -26.37
C ARG A 813 3.26 7.84 -26.98
N ASP A 814 3.80 8.85 -26.30
CA ASP A 814 4.90 9.68 -26.82
C ASP A 814 6.16 9.60 -25.97
N SER A 815 6.09 8.95 -24.80
CA SER A 815 7.25 8.72 -23.93
C SER A 815 8.17 7.59 -24.39
N ARG A 816 7.80 6.85 -25.46
CA ARG A 816 8.50 5.68 -25.98
C ARG A 816 8.25 5.52 -27.48
N GLY A 817 9.08 4.77 -28.21
CA GLY A 817 8.80 4.31 -29.58
C GLY A 817 8.65 5.36 -30.70
N VAL A 818 8.75 6.66 -30.41
CA VAL A 818 8.57 7.74 -31.40
C VAL A 818 9.74 8.74 -31.35
N ASN A 819 10.06 9.37 -32.48
CA ASN A 819 11.11 10.37 -32.66
C ASN A 819 10.57 11.81 -32.79
N ASP A 820 9.29 12.05 -32.51
CA ASP A 820 8.62 13.36 -32.66
C ASP A 820 9.24 14.47 -31.77
N PHE A 821 10.10 14.09 -30.84
CA PHE A 821 10.72 14.94 -29.82
C PHE A 821 12.22 15.20 -30.02
N GLU A 822 12.78 14.82 -31.17
CA GLU A 822 14.23 14.88 -31.43
C GLU A 822 14.79 16.31 -31.50
N GLU A 823 13.99 17.29 -31.95
CA GLU A 823 14.40 18.69 -32.17
C GLU A 823 14.22 19.60 -30.93
N ILE A 824 13.76 19.05 -29.81
CA ILE A 824 13.34 19.80 -28.62
C ILE A 824 14.54 20.00 -27.70
N THR A 825 14.65 21.16 -27.05
CA THR A 825 15.74 21.44 -26.09
C THR A 825 15.34 21.18 -24.64
N THR A 826 14.06 21.40 -24.30
CA THR A 826 13.52 21.19 -22.96
C THR A 826 12.35 20.21 -22.95
N LEU A 827 12.44 19.13 -22.16
CA LEU A 827 11.37 18.16 -21.96
C LEU A 827 10.87 18.15 -20.51
N ILE A 828 9.58 18.39 -20.30
CA ILE A 828 8.95 18.29 -18.97
C ILE A 828 8.18 16.99 -18.86
N LEU A 829 8.54 16.15 -17.89
CA LEU A 829 7.89 14.89 -17.56
C LEU A 829 7.05 15.07 -16.30
N VAL A 830 5.72 14.99 -16.42
CA VAL A 830 4.79 15.23 -15.31
C VAL A 830 4.20 13.92 -14.78
N GLY A 831 4.53 13.56 -13.55
CA GLY A 831 3.97 12.39 -12.89
C GLY A 831 4.82 11.13 -12.93
N THR A 832 4.61 10.25 -11.95
CA THR A 832 5.16 8.90 -11.91
C THR A 832 4.33 7.98 -12.82
N PRO A 833 4.86 7.46 -13.95
CA PRO A 833 4.10 6.63 -14.89
C PRO A 833 3.86 5.21 -14.33
N CYS A 834 2.97 5.11 -13.36
CA CYS A 834 2.57 3.83 -12.76
C CYS A 834 1.37 3.26 -13.53
N ARG A 835 1.55 2.08 -14.13
CA ARG A 835 0.45 1.31 -14.72
C ARG A 835 -0.51 0.84 -13.63
N ASN A 836 -1.66 0.30 -14.02
CA ASN A 836 -2.67 -0.19 -13.07
C ASN A 836 -2.06 -1.28 -12.18
N LEU A 837 -1.96 -1.03 -10.86
CA LEU A 837 -1.31 -1.97 -9.94
C LEU A 837 -1.97 -3.34 -9.90
N GLY A 838 -3.30 -3.42 -10.06
CA GLY A 838 -3.99 -4.70 -10.13
C GLY A 838 -3.66 -5.48 -11.41
N ASP A 839 -3.38 -4.76 -12.50
CA ASP A 839 -2.96 -5.33 -13.77
C ASP A 839 -1.53 -5.88 -13.72
N LEU A 840 -0.61 -5.11 -13.13
CA LEU A 840 0.76 -5.53 -12.86
C LEU A 840 0.82 -6.70 -11.87
N LEU A 841 -0.05 -6.71 -10.85
CA LEU A 841 -0.13 -7.81 -9.90
C LEU A 841 -0.64 -9.10 -10.58
N ALA A 842 -1.59 -8.97 -11.52
CA ALA A 842 -2.06 -10.10 -12.30
C ALA A 842 -0.94 -10.66 -13.18
N GLU A 843 -0.22 -9.80 -13.92
CA GLU A 843 0.95 -10.22 -14.72
C GLU A 843 2.02 -10.89 -13.86
N TYR A 844 2.44 -10.25 -12.76
CA TYR A 844 3.43 -10.80 -11.84
C TYR A 844 2.96 -12.12 -11.22
N GLY A 845 1.70 -12.22 -10.81
CA GLY A 845 1.14 -13.43 -10.22
C GLY A 845 1.07 -14.60 -11.19
N ILE A 846 0.81 -14.35 -12.48
CA ILE A 846 0.81 -15.39 -13.52
C ILE A 846 2.23 -15.85 -13.88
N LEU A 847 3.22 -14.97 -13.77
CA LEU A 847 4.62 -15.33 -14.04
C LEU A 847 5.30 -16.01 -12.84
N SER A 848 5.00 -15.57 -11.61
CA SER A 848 5.73 -15.97 -10.39
C SER A 848 4.96 -16.87 -9.43
N GLY A 849 3.63 -16.91 -9.53
CA GLY A 849 2.73 -17.60 -8.59
C GLY A 849 2.36 -16.76 -7.38
N CYS A 850 2.93 -15.55 -7.26
CA CYS A 850 2.73 -14.69 -6.10
C CYS A 850 1.71 -13.57 -6.38
N HIS A 851 0.59 -13.60 -5.67
CA HIS A 851 -0.50 -12.63 -5.81
C HIS A 851 -0.58 -11.61 -4.64
N HIS A 852 0.51 -11.44 -3.88
CA HIS A 852 0.53 -10.58 -2.69
C HIS A 852 1.06 -9.17 -2.99
N LEU A 853 0.29 -8.14 -2.64
CA LEU A 853 0.67 -6.72 -2.82
C LEU A 853 1.91 -6.30 -2.02
N GLU A 854 2.15 -6.93 -0.88
CA GLU A 854 3.28 -6.60 0.01
C GLU A 854 4.57 -7.34 -0.35
N ASP A 855 4.51 -8.25 -1.34
CA ASP A 855 5.65 -9.03 -1.79
C ASP A 855 6.80 -8.11 -2.25
N PRO A 856 8.03 -8.27 -1.71
CA PRO A 856 9.18 -7.48 -2.13
C PRO A 856 9.49 -7.62 -3.62
N GLY A 857 9.27 -8.81 -4.20
CA GLY A 857 9.47 -9.08 -5.62
C GLY A 857 8.49 -8.29 -6.48
N PHE A 858 7.21 -8.26 -6.11
CA PHE A 858 6.20 -7.43 -6.77
C PHE A 858 6.53 -5.93 -6.69
N LYS A 859 6.92 -5.42 -5.51
CA LYS A 859 7.32 -4.01 -5.36
C LYS A 859 8.50 -3.67 -6.27
N ALA A 860 9.51 -4.53 -6.32
CA ALA A 860 10.66 -4.34 -7.19
C ALA A 860 10.28 -4.39 -8.68
N PHE A 861 9.35 -5.27 -9.07
CA PHE A 861 8.79 -5.36 -10.42
C PHE A 861 8.08 -4.06 -10.82
N VAL A 862 7.23 -3.51 -9.95
CA VAL A 862 6.55 -2.22 -10.16
C VAL A 862 7.57 -1.07 -10.28
N ASP A 863 8.54 -0.99 -9.37
CA ASP A 863 9.55 0.07 -9.39
C ASP A 863 10.42 0.02 -10.65
N ARG A 864 10.78 -1.18 -11.12
CA ARG A 864 11.50 -1.36 -12.39
C ARG A 864 10.66 -0.92 -13.58
N ALA A 865 9.37 -1.28 -13.62
CA ALA A 865 8.46 -0.86 -14.69
C ALA A 865 8.33 0.67 -14.75
N ILE A 866 8.19 1.35 -13.59
CA ILE A 866 8.14 2.82 -13.52
C ILE A 866 9.46 3.44 -13.99
N ARG A 867 10.60 2.95 -13.50
CA ARG A 867 11.92 3.45 -13.92
C ARG A 867 12.15 3.25 -15.42
N ALA A 868 11.73 2.11 -15.96
CA ALA A 868 11.84 1.85 -17.39
C ALA A 868 11.08 2.90 -18.22
N ASP A 869 9.82 3.17 -17.88
CA ASP A 869 9.02 4.19 -18.58
C ASP A 869 9.63 5.61 -18.41
N MET A 870 10.21 5.94 -17.24
CA MET A 870 10.91 7.21 -17.01
C MET A 870 12.20 7.35 -17.83
N TYR A 871 13.07 6.34 -17.82
CA TYR A 871 14.35 6.37 -18.54
C TYR A 871 14.15 6.43 -20.06
N GLN A 872 13.14 5.73 -20.57
CA GLN A 872 12.77 5.80 -21.99
C GLN A 872 12.33 7.21 -22.40
N ALA A 873 11.60 7.90 -21.52
CA ALA A 873 11.15 9.27 -21.72
C ALA A 873 12.32 10.26 -21.69
N ILE A 874 13.24 10.13 -20.73
CA ILE A 874 14.48 10.94 -20.65
C ILE A 874 15.29 10.78 -21.95
N GLY A 875 15.42 9.55 -22.43
CA GLY A 875 16.15 9.23 -23.67
C GLY A 875 15.53 9.80 -24.95
N ARG A 876 14.35 10.46 -24.90
CA ARG A 876 13.71 11.06 -26.09
C ARG A 876 14.49 12.26 -26.65
N LEU A 877 15.24 12.98 -25.80
CA LEU A 877 16.06 14.12 -26.26
C LEU A 877 17.33 13.71 -27.03
N ARG A 878 17.69 12.42 -27.02
CA ARG A 878 18.86 11.89 -27.76
C ARG A 878 20.16 12.66 -27.49
N ALA A 879 20.41 13.03 -26.23
CA ALA A 879 21.46 13.99 -25.88
C ALA A 879 22.85 13.63 -26.41
N HIS A 880 23.18 12.34 -26.47
CA HIS A 880 24.44 11.83 -27.02
C HIS A 880 24.63 12.11 -28.53
N ARG A 881 23.56 12.34 -29.29
CA ARG A 881 23.63 12.74 -30.72
C ARG A 881 23.76 14.25 -30.91
N ARG A 882 23.44 15.02 -29.88
CA ARG A 882 23.34 16.49 -29.91
C ARG A 882 24.34 17.11 -28.94
N SER A 883 25.57 16.59 -28.90
CA SER A 883 26.63 17.01 -27.97
C SER A 883 26.94 18.51 -28.00
N ASN A 884 26.61 19.19 -29.10
CA ASN A 884 26.80 20.62 -29.28
C ASN A 884 25.66 21.48 -28.71
N GLU A 885 24.57 20.86 -28.22
CA GLU A 885 23.40 21.54 -27.68
C GLU A 885 23.23 21.23 -26.20
N MET A 886 22.91 22.25 -25.40
CA MET A 886 22.54 22.08 -24.00
C MET A 886 21.07 21.70 -23.89
N LEU A 887 20.81 20.53 -23.33
CA LEU A 887 19.48 19.94 -23.22
C LEU A 887 19.04 19.84 -21.77
N GLN A 888 17.74 19.92 -21.53
CA GLN A 888 17.18 19.86 -20.18
C GLN A 888 15.97 18.93 -20.10
N VAL A 889 15.93 18.09 -19.07
CA VAL A 889 14.73 17.35 -18.66
C VAL A 889 14.31 17.78 -17.27
N ILE A 890 13.05 18.20 -17.12
CA ILE A 890 12.46 18.56 -15.83
C ILE A 890 11.43 17.49 -15.45
N ILE A 891 11.59 16.90 -14.26
CA ILE A 891 10.80 15.76 -13.80
C ILE A 891 9.97 16.23 -12.60
N LEU A 892 8.64 16.27 -12.76
CA LEU A 892 7.71 16.62 -11.69
C LEU A 892 7.21 15.35 -11.02
N SER A 893 8.04 14.81 -10.11
CA SER A 893 7.74 13.59 -9.38
C SER A 893 8.70 13.38 -8.20
N ASP A 894 8.18 12.97 -7.05
CA ASP A 894 8.99 12.58 -5.89
C ASP A 894 9.51 11.13 -5.97
N PHE A 895 9.34 10.45 -7.11
CA PHE A 895 9.77 9.05 -7.28
C PHE A 895 11.30 8.93 -7.42
N ASP A 896 11.92 7.99 -6.71
CA ASP A 896 13.38 7.76 -6.77
C ASP A 896 13.79 7.16 -8.13
N LEU A 897 14.51 7.96 -8.91
CA LEU A 897 14.99 7.60 -10.23
C LEU A 897 16.26 6.75 -10.20
N GLN A 898 16.98 6.63 -9.08
CA GLN A 898 18.28 5.91 -9.00
C GLN A 898 19.32 6.34 -10.04
N LEU A 899 19.31 7.61 -10.43
CA LEU A 899 20.30 8.22 -11.33
C LEU A 899 21.29 9.06 -10.51
N THR A 900 22.57 9.03 -10.86
CA THR A 900 23.62 9.75 -10.12
C THR A 900 23.73 11.23 -10.51
N ASN A 901 23.25 11.62 -11.69
CA ASN A 901 23.42 12.95 -12.26
C ASN A 901 22.09 13.72 -12.34
N VAL A 902 21.30 13.72 -11.26
CA VAL A 902 20.02 14.44 -11.18
C VAL A 902 20.11 15.55 -10.14
N GLU A 903 19.84 16.78 -10.58
CA GLU A 903 19.73 17.94 -9.72
C GLU A 903 18.37 17.94 -9.04
N LEU A 904 18.34 17.96 -7.70
CA LEU A 904 17.10 18.01 -6.94
C LEU A 904 16.75 19.48 -6.64
N THR A 905 15.51 19.87 -6.87
CA THR A 905 15.03 21.22 -6.59
C THR A 905 13.61 21.22 -6.02
N LYS A 906 13.22 22.33 -5.40
CA LYS A 906 11.84 22.59 -5.00
C LYS A 906 11.10 23.37 -6.07
N ALA A 907 9.79 23.20 -6.17
CA ALA A 907 8.97 23.94 -7.12
C ALA A 907 9.09 25.47 -6.94
N SER A 908 9.18 25.93 -5.69
CA SER A 908 9.34 27.34 -5.31
C SER A 908 10.64 27.96 -5.81
N ALA A 909 11.71 27.17 -5.93
CA ALA A 909 12.99 27.62 -6.45
C ALA A 909 12.98 27.83 -7.98
N ILE A 910 12.05 27.17 -8.70
CA ILE A 910 11.81 27.40 -10.12
C ILE A 910 10.99 28.68 -10.31
N THR A 911 9.84 28.75 -9.64
CA THR A 911 8.97 29.93 -9.64
C THR A 911 8.23 30.05 -8.31
N LEU A 912 8.19 31.27 -7.76
CA LEU A 912 7.47 31.57 -6.52
C LEU A 912 5.98 31.27 -6.64
N GLU A 913 5.41 31.34 -7.84
CA GLU A 913 4.01 30.97 -8.07
C GLU A 913 3.76 29.47 -7.83
N ALA A 914 4.78 28.62 -7.93
CA ALA A 914 4.68 27.20 -7.64
C ALA A 914 4.99 26.86 -6.16
N ALA A 915 5.18 27.86 -5.31
CA ALA A 915 5.36 27.67 -3.87
C ALA A 915 4.17 26.96 -3.24
N ASN A 916 4.45 26.08 -2.28
CA ASN A 916 3.41 25.45 -1.49
C ASN A 916 2.84 26.44 -0.45
N LYS A 917 1.69 26.11 0.15
CA LYS A 917 1.00 27.00 1.10
C LYS A 917 1.87 27.49 2.26
N PHE A 918 2.81 26.67 2.72
CA PHE A 918 3.69 27.01 3.83
C PHE A 918 4.83 27.94 3.38
N GLU A 919 5.40 27.72 2.20
CA GLU A 919 6.38 28.62 1.59
C GLU A 919 5.76 30.00 1.29
N THR A 920 4.55 30.04 0.74
CA THR A 920 3.81 31.30 0.53
C THR A 920 3.53 32.03 1.84
N PHE A 921 3.23 31.28 2.92
CA PHE A 921 3.09 31.86 4.25
C PHE A 921 4.41 32.49 4.73
N THR A 922 5.52 31.76 4.63
CA THR A 922 6.83 32.22 5.09
C THR A 922 7.27 33.49 4.35
N LEU A 923 7.15 33.50 3.02
CA LEU A 923 7.44 34.67 2.18
C LEU A 923 6.60 35.89 2.55
N ALA A 924 5.29 35.70 2.80
CA ALA A 924 4.40 36.79 3.20
C ALA A 924 4.81 37.38 4.56
N ILE A 925 5.24 36.55 5.51
CA ILE A 925 5.74 37.02 6.81
C ILE A 925 7.06 37.79 6.62
N GLU A 926 8.02 37.26 5.86
CA GLU A 926 9.30 37.92 5.61
C GLU A 926 9.12 39.29 4.93
N GLN A 927 8.26 39.38 3.91
CA GLN A 927 7.94 40.63 3.23
C GLN A 927 7.27 41.64 4.17
N ALA A 928 6.29 41.20 4.97
CA ALA A 928 5.63 42.06 5.94
C ALA A 928 6.58 42.57 7.03
N VAL A 929 7.53 41.73 7.48
CA VAL A 929 8.58 42.14 8.42
C VAL A 929 9.51 43.16 7.80
N GLN A 930 10.00 42.94 6.57
CA GLN A 930 10.85 43.88 5.86
C GLN A 930 10.17 45.23 5.63
N GLN A 931 8.88 45.22 5.26
CA GLN A 931 8.10 46.44 5.08
C GLN A 931 7.90 47.20 6.40
N LEU A 932 7.60 46.51 7.50
CA LEU A 932 7.49 47.15 8.83
C LEU A 932 8.82 47.75 9.29
N GLN A 933 9.94 47.09 8.99
CA GLN A 933 11.28 47.60 9.28
C GLN A 933 11.61 48.83 8.42
N ALA A 934 11.31 48.82 7.13
CA ALA A 934 11.48 49.97 6.23
C ALA A 934 10.62 51.17 6.65
N ASP A 935 9.41 50.92 7.13
CA ASP A 935 8.48 51.94 7.64
C ASP A 935 8.84 52.46 9.05
N GLY A 936 9.88 51.92 9.70
CA GLY A 936 10.23 52.24 11.08
C GLY A 936 9.18 51.84 12.12
N LYS A 937 8.25 50.94 11.77
CA LYS A 937 7.15 50.49 12.64
C LYS A 937 7.56 49.28 13.46
N LYS A 938 6.98 49.17 14.67
CA LYS A 938 7.23 48.04 15.56
C LYS A 938 6.67 46.76 14.93
N VAL A 939 7.56 45.83 14.55
CA VAL A 939 7.17 44.51 14.06
C VAL A 939 6.50 43.75 15.20
N THR A 940 5.20 43.48 15.06
CA THR A 940 4.39 42.77 16.05
C THR A 940 3.49 41.77 15.33
N GLN A 941 3.05 40.71 16.02
CA GLN A 941 2.15 39.70 15.43
C GLN A 941 0.88 40.33 14.83
N SER A 942 0.35 41.38 15.47
CA SER A 942 -0.81 42.14 15.00
C SER A 942 -0.49 42.98 13.76
N ALA A 943 0.70 43.59 13.69
CA ALA A 943 1.13 44.38 12.54
C ALA A 943 1.44 43.51 11.31
N ILE A 944 2.03 42.34 11.51
CA ILE A 944 2.26 41.37 10.42
C ILE A 944 0.93 40.80 9.91
N ALA A 945 -0.03 40.51 10.81
CA ALA A 945 -1.37 40.08 10.42
C ALA A 945 -2.17 41.16 9.66
N ALA A 946 -1.84 42.45 9.84
CA ALA A 946 -2.48 43.54 9.12
C ALA A 946 -1.89 43.75 7.71
N LEU A 947 -0.68 43.26 7.45
CA LEU A 947 0.02 43.36 6.17
C LEU A 947 -0.01 42.06 5.35
N THR A 948 -0.58 40.99 5.90
CA THR A 948 -0.68 39.69 5.24
C THR A 948 -2.12 39.18 5.28
N ASP A 949 -2.48 38.24 4.40
CA ASP A 949 -3.80 37.58 4.43
C ASP A 949 -3.95 36.55 5.58
N TYR A 950 -3.02 36.53 6.54
CA TYR A 950 -2.96 35.54 7.62
C TYR A 950 -3.35 36.12 8.97
N SER A 951 -4.25 35.43 9.69
CA SER A 951 -4.69 35.88 11.02
C SER A 951 -3.56 35.87 12.06
N GLN A 952 -3.62 36.81 13.02
CA GLN A 952 -2.70 36.89 14.16
C GLN A 952 -2.56 35.57 14.94
N GLN A 953 -3.67 34.82 15.11
CA GLN A 953 -3.66 33.53 15.81
C GLN A 953 -2.83 32.47 15.08
N TYR A 954 -2.80 32.50 13.74
CA TYR A 954 -2.02 31.58 12.92
C TYR A 954 -0.50 31.88 13.06
N ILE A 955 -0.13 33.16 13.11
CA ILE A 955 1.26 33.63 13.31
C ILE A 955 1.76 33.31 14.74
N SER A 956 0.93 33.54 15.77
CA SER A 956 1.27 33.33 17.18
C SER A 956 1.65 31.89 17.55
N ARG A 957 1.18 30.90 16.79
CA ARG A 957 1.47 29.48 17.03
C ARG A 957 2.96 29.14 16.80
N TYR A 958 3.62 29.79 15.85
CA TYR A 958 5.05 29.58 15.57
C TYR A 958 5.95 30.30 16.59
N TRP A 959 5.53 31.46 17.10
CA TRP A 959 6.21 32.24 18.13
C TRP A 959 6.39 31.48 19.47
N LYS A 960 5.35 30.76 19.92
CA LYS A 960 5.37 30.00 21.18
C LYS A 960 6.38 28.85 21.18
N LEU A 961 6.72 28.31 20.00
CA LEU A 961 7.73 27.28 19.86
C LEU A 961 9.12 27.80 20.27
N LEU A 962 9.50 28.96 19.74
CA LEU A 962 10.80 29.58 20.01
C LEU A 962 10.98 29.93 21.49
N GLN A 963 9.97 30.51 22.14
CA GLN A 963 10.01 30.81 23.58
C GLN A 963 10.24 29.55 24.43
N THR A 964 9.55 28.45 24.09
CA THR A 964 9.67 27.17 24.80
C THR A 964 11.07 26.56 24.66
N LEU A 965 11.76 26.80 23.53
CA LEU A 965 13.11 26.28 23.28
C LEU A 965 14.20 27.13 23.96
N LEU A 966 13.97 28.43 24.15
CA LEU A 966 14.91 29.36 24.80
C LEU A 966 14.88 29.28 26.34
N GLU A 967 13.72 29.06 26.97
CA GLU A 967 13.58 28.89 28.43
C GLU A 967 14.45 27.76 29.02
N VAL A 968 14.84 26.79 28.18
CA VAL A 968 15.68 25.64 28.54
C VAL A 968 17.13 26.04 28.90
N PHE A 969 17.64 27.13 28.33
CA PHE A 969 19.03 27.57 28.56
C PHE A 969 19.29 28.16 29.96
N ASN A 970 18.24 28.50 30.72
CA ASN A 970 18.37 29.11 32.06
C ASN A 970 18.29 28.13 33.24
N SER A 971 18.09 26.84 33.01
CA SER A 971 18.15 25.86 34.10
C SER A 971 19.60 25.46 34.39
N LYS A 972 20.22 26.11 35.39
CA LYS A 972 21.50 25.69 35.96
C LYS A 972 21.36 24.26 36.50
N GLY A 973 21.81 23.29 35.71
CA GLY A 973 21.70 21.87 36.06
C GLY A 973 22.52 21.01 35.11
N SER A 974 23.83 21.00 35.33
CA SER A 974 24.76 20.03 34.76
C SER A 974 24.40 18.61 35.20
N LYS A 975 23.56 17.92 34.43
CA LYS A 975 23.56 16.46 34.36
C LYS A 975 23.51 16.05 32.90
N LYS A 976 24.62 15.47 32.43
CA LYS A 976 24.68 14.77 31.14
C LYS A 976 23.59 13.70 31.14
N PHE A 977 22.56 13.92 30.33
CA PHE A 977 21.55 12.92 30.03
C PHE A 977 22.14 12.03 28.94
N GLU A 978 22.62 10.84 29.29
CA GLU A 978 22.85 9.79 28.30
C GLU A 978 21.49 9.29 27.83
N ALA A 979 21.04 9.80 26.69
CA ALA A 979 19.78 9.42 26.07
C ALA A 979 20.03 8.48 24.89
N GLN A 980 19.30 7.36 24.84
CA GLN A 980 19.21 6.59 23.61
C GLN A 980 18.49 7.44 22.53
N PRO A 981 18.93 7.39 21.26
CA PRO A 981 18.36 8.23 20.21
C PRO A 981 16.88 7.93 20.01
N ASN A 982 16.05 8.97 20.06
CA ASN A 982 14.67 8.90 19.57
C ASN A 982 14.72 8.89 18.04
N GLU A 983 13.99 8.02 17.36
CA GLU A 983 13.95 7.95 15.89
C GLU A 983 13.64 9.33 15.28
N ILE A 984 12.78 10.13 15.92
CA ILE A 984 12.46 11.50 15.49
C ILE A 984 13.66 12.45 15.65
N ALA A 985 14.49 12.28 16.68
CA ALA A 985 15.69 13.10 16.88
C ALA A 985 16.73 12.83 15.79
N VAL A 986 16.98 11.55 15.46
CA VAL A 986 17.90 11.15 14.38
C VAL A 986 17.41 11.67 13.03
N ILE A 987 16.13 11.48 12.70
CA ILE A 987 15.52 11.98 11.47
C ILE A 987 15.62 13.51 11.41
N MET A 988 15.37 14.19 12.53
CA MET A 988 15.48 15.64 12.61
C MET A 988 16.93 16.10 12.45
N GLU A 989 17.90 15.38 13.01
CA GLU A 989 19.32 15.70 12.89
C GLU A 989 19.83 15.56 11.46
N GLU A 990 19.47 14.48 10.78
CA GLU A 990 19.75 14.26 9.36
C GLU A 990 19.09 15.34 8.51
N ALA A 991 17.83 15.70 8.81
CA ALA A 991 17.12 16.75 8.11
C ALA A 991 17.75 18.15 8.31
N ILE A 992 18.14 18.50 9.55
CA ILE A 992 18.80 19.78 9.87
C ILE A 992 20.21 19.87 9.25
N GLN A 993 20.92 18.75 9.19
CA GLN A 993 22.22 18.69 8.51
C GLN A 993 22.07 18.86 7.00
N ALA A 994 20.99 18.34 6.41
CA ALA A 994 20.67 18.49 5.00
C ALA A 994 20.12 19.88 4.61
N CYS A 995 19.63 20.67 5.57
CA CYS A 995 19.19 22.06 5.31
C CYS A 995 20.38 22.96 4.93
N GLN A 996 20.29 23.58 3.75
CA GLN A 996 21.33 24.48 3.23
C GLN A 996 21.10 25.95 3.58
N ASP A 997 19.87 26.33 3.92
CA ASP A 997 19.49 27.71 4.23
C ASP A 997 18.53 27.81 5.43
N THR A 998 18.38 29.02 5.97
CA THR A 998 17.51 29.32 7.12
C THR A 998 16.03 28.97 6.87
N PRO A 999 15.44 29.23 5.69
CA PRO A 999 14.04 28.86 5.40
C PRO A 999 13.76 27.35 5.36
N GLN A 1000 14.65 26.54 4.78
CA GLN A 1000 14.54 25.07 4.81
C GLN A 1000 14.55 24.56 6.25
N LEU A 1001 15.46 25.12 7.05
CA LEU A 1001 15.60 24.76 8.44
C LEU A 1001 14.34 25.11 9.26
N LEU A 1002 13.76 26.30 9.06
CA LEU A 1002 12.50 26.71 9.68
C LEU A 1002 11.30 25.84 9.26
N THR A 1003 11.31 25.34 8.02
CA THR A 1003 10.29 24.40 7.52
C THR A 1003 10.39 23.05 8.23
N THR A 1004 11.59 22.47 8.30
CA THR A 1004 11.86 21.24 9.05
C THR A 1004 11.52 21.40 10.52
N ILE A 1005 11.82 22.55 11.12
CA ILE A 1005 11.41 22.89 12.49
C ILE A 1005 9.89 22.91 12.60
N GLY A 1006 9.19 23.57 11.68
CA GLY A 1006 7.73 23.66 11.69
C GLY A 1006 7.02 22.31 11.53
N GLU A 1007 7.46 21.48 10.59
CA GLU A 1007 6.87 20.16 10.35
C GLU A 1007 7.07 19.21 11.55
N VAL A 1008 8.29 19.17 12.07
CA VAL A 1008 8.64 18.26 13.16
C VAL A 1008 8.12 18.80 14.49
N PHE A 1009 8.51 20.01 14.90
CA PHE A 1009 8.09 20.56 16.18
C PHE A 1009 6.59 20.90 16.22
N LEU A 1010 5.99 21.46 15.16
CA LEU A 1010 4.58 21.90 15.22
C LEU A 1010 3.59 20.90 14.62
N GLY A 1011 4.08 19.91 13.87
CA GLY A 1011 3.28 18.86 13.24
C GLY A 1011 3.42 17.49 13.90
N TRP A 1012 4.64 17.04 14.22
CA TRP A 1012 4.89 15.65 14.66
C TRP A 1012 4.98 15.49 16.17
N VAL A 1013 5.51 16.49 16.89
CA VAL A 1013 5.63 16.45 18.34
C VAL A 1013 4.79 17.52 19.03
N THR A 1014 4.29 17.20 20.22
CA THR A 1014 3.47 18.13 21.02
C THR A 1014 4.34 19.12 21.80
N PRO A 1015 3.81 20.27 22.24
CA PRO A 1015 4.55 21.26 23.04
C PRO A 1015 5.31 20.70 24.25
N ARG A 1016 4.77 19.66 24.90
CA ARG A 1016 5.41 18.98 26.04
C ARG A 1016 6.59 18.07 25.65
N GLN A 1017 6.77 17.80 24.37
CA GLN A 1017 7.81 16.96 23.80
C GLN A 1017 8.94 17.77 23.13
N TRP A 1018 8.73 19.07 22.89
CA TRP A 1018 9.72 19.95 22.26
C TRP A 1018 11.04 19.95 23.03
N GLN A 1019 10.98 20.14 24.34
CA GLN A 1019 12.16 20.14 25.20
C GLN A 1019 12.92 18.80 25.19
N ARG A 1020 12.21 17.67 25.12
CA ARG A 1020 12.84 16.34 25.09
C ARG A 1020 13.52 16.07 23.75
N LEU A 1021 12.89 16.46 22.65
CA LEU A 1021 13.47 16.36 21.32
C LEU A 1021 14.69 17.29 21.21
N TRP A 1022 14.58 18.52 21.72
CA TRP A 1022 15.66 19.51 21.79
C TRP A 1022 16.93 18.96 22.43
N HIS A 1023 16.83 18.40 23.64
CA HIS A 1023 17.98 17.86 24.39
C HIS A 1023 18.64 16.63 23.74
N GLN A 1024 17.99 16.01 22.76
CA GLN A 1024 18.54 14.85 22.04
C GLN A 1024 19.27 15.25 20.76
N LEU A 1025 19.10 16.48 20.28
CA LEU A 1025 19.81 17.00 19.12
C LEU A 1025 21.22 17.45 19.50
N SER A 1026 22.18 17.28 18.59
CA SER A 1026 23.54 17.78 18.73
C SER A 1026 23.56 19.29 18.91
N GLN A 1027 24.61 19.77 19.58
CA GLN A 1027 24.83 21.19 19.84
C GLN A 1027 24.87 22.02 18.55
N GLN A 1028 25.37 21.45 17.44
CA GLN A 1028 25.38 22.10 16.13
C GLN A 1028 23.98 22.22 15.52
N ALA A 1029 23.14 21.19 15.65
CA ALA A 1029 21.74 21.22 15.21
C ALA A 1029 20.91 22.20 16.06
N GLN A 1030 21.13 22.22 17.38
CA GLN A 1030 20.54 23.19 18.30
C GLN A 1030 20.93 24.63 17.94
N LEU A 1031 22.22 24.90 17.70
CA LEU A 1031 22.71 26.21 17.28
C LEU A 1031 22.05 26.66 15.98
N LYS A 1032 22.02 25.79 14.96
CA LYS A 1032 21.34 26.07 13.68
C LYS A 1032 19.85 26.42 13.91
N ILE A 1033 19.12 25.62 14.68
CA ILE A 1033 17.69 25.87 14.96
C ILE A 1033 17.50 27.20 15.68
N LEU A 1034 18.31 27.51 16.70
CA LEU A 1034 18.24 28.78 17.41
C LEU A 1034 18.53 29.95 16.49
N THR A 1035 19.62 29.89 15.71
CA THR A 1035 19.96 30.95 14.75
C THR A 1035 18.82 31.18 13.76
N ALA A 1036 18.23 30.11 13.24
CA ALA A 1036 17.12 30.21 12.30
C ALA A 1036 15.87 30.83 12.93
N LEU A 1037 15.50 30.41 14.14
CA LEU A 1037 14.37 30.98 14.85
C LEU A 1037 14.64 32.42 15.32
N LEU A 1038 15.86 32.77 15.71
CA LEU A 1038 16.26 34.13 16.08
C LEU A 1038 16.19 35.09 14.87
N LEU A 1039 16.46 34.60 13.66
CA LEU A 1039 16.30 35.37 12.42
C LEU A 1039 14.83 35.67 12.09
N THR A 1040 13.88 34.96 12.71
CA THR A 1040 12.44 35.26 12.60
C THR A 1040 11.95 36.29 13.62
N LEU A 1041 12.82 36.75 14.51
CA LEU A 1041 12.50 37.71 15.55
C LEU A 1041 12.75 39.16 15.11
N PRO A 1042 11.89 40.11 15.52
CA PRO A 1042 12.21 41.52 15.36
C PRO A 1042 13.26 42.00 16.37
N SER A 1043 14.04 43.02 15.97
CA SER A 1043 15.24 43.50 16.66
C SER A 1043 15.00 44.02 18.09
N ASN A 1044 13.80 44.54 18.36
CA ASN A 1044 13.37 44.98 19.69
C ASN A 1044 13.12 43.82 20.68
N GLU A 1045 12.56 42.70 20.21
CA GLU A 1045 12.30 41.50 21.03
C GLU A 1045 13.59 40.69 21.23
N LEU A 1046 14.52 40.73 20.26
CA LEU A 1046 15.91 40.28 20.45
C LEU A 1046 16.62 41.04 21.58
N THR A 1047 16.34 42.34 21.72
CA THR A 1047 16.94 43.20 22.77
C THR A 1047 16.36 42.91 24.16
N GLU A 1048 15.06 42.61 24.27
CA GLU A 1048 14.44 42.13 25.51
C GLU A 1048 14.93 40.74 25.92
N LEU A 1049 15.12 39.84 24.94
CA LEU A 1049 15.78 38.54 25.14
C LEU A 1049 17.22 38.74 25.64
N TYR A 1050 18.00 39.64 25.04
CA TYR A 1050 19.36 39.90 25.49
C TYR A 1050 19.41 40.47 26.92
N ARG A 1051 18.47 41.34 27.30
CA ARG A 1051 18.36 41.91 28.66
C ARG A 1051 17.90 40.89 29.71
N GLY A 1052 17.07 39.91 29.34
CA GLY A 1052 16.58 38.85 30.24
C GLY A 1052 17.63 37.79 30.62
N TYR A 1053 18.70 37.64 29.84
CA TYR A 1053 19.73 36.61 30.02
C TYR A 1053 21.10 37.16 30.46
N GLY A 1054 21.26 38.48 30.58
CA GLY A 1054 22.51 39.14 31.01
C GLY A 1054 22.52 39.54 32.49
N TYR A 1055 22.86 38.62 33.40
CA TYR A 1055 23.43 38.94 34.71
C TYR A 1055 24.36 37.81 35.21
N ALA A 1056 25.61 37.86 34.77
CA ALA A 1056 26.77 37.45 35.58
C ALA A 1056 27.98 38.25 35.08
N ARG A 1057 28.47 39.17 35.92
CA ARG A 1057 29.77 39.81 35.75
C ARG A 1057 30.85 38.71 35.80
N HIS A 1058 31.57 38.50 34.71
CA HIS A 1058 33.03 38.57 34.58
C HIS A 1058 33.44 38.27 33.14
#